data_AF-A0A8G1RQW1-F1
#
_entry.id   AF-A0A8G1RQW1-F1
#
_cell.length_a   1.000
_cell.length_b   1.000
_cell.length_c   1.000
_cell.angle_alpha   90.00
_cell.angle_beta   90.00
_cell.angle_gamma   90.00
#
_symmetry.space_group_name_H-M   'P 1'
#
loop_
_entity.id
_entity.type
_entity.pdbx_description
1 polymer ?
#
loop_
_entity_poly.entity_id
_entity_poly.type
_entity_poly.pdbx_seq_one_letter_code
_entity_poly.pdbx_strand_id
1 'polypeptide(L)'
;MQRLPSSLRGTNRAHHHLQIRSTRTYATQPAASAHSAVNYAHQLRTLEQLKQGSKRPLTLTEKLLYSHLITSGNREWNLEKIQRGHSILELRPDRVACHDATATMALLQFISAGLPRVAVPTTVHSDHLIISEKGAEEDLRRAETEHREVYEFLSSASKKYGIGFWKPGSGIIHTVIFENHAVPGGLIIGTDSHTPNAGGLGMLGIGVGGADAVDAMSGMPWELVAPKVVGVRLTGQLQGWTSTKDIICKLAGLLSVSGGKGRVIEFFGPGTQTLGATAMATVCNMSAEIGSTSCIFPYSDAMGRYLQATGRADSAERIEAGNTRSTLLTADEGSDDYYDQIIELDLTSLEPHVNGPYTPDLAHPISKLKDAVAGQDWPVELSHAMVGSCTNSSYEDLDKARQIVSQARAAGITKFKTPFMVSPGSERIRATAEADGILQELRDAGAKVLSSSCGPCVGSWDRKDVAKKQKNSVISSFNRNFIGRHDSNPATHSFVTSPELVTAFAYGGRLDFNPLTDSIASDKGNVRLSPPVGEELPTRFESGQDLFQPPSSDGGAEAVAIHPDSERLQLLQPFPAWQKGAAQTMELLIKVKGKCTTDHISPAGPWYKYRGHLENISNNMLTTATNAFLPADDPQLLGHTRHPITAELQVVPQVARNLKQRGVRWCIVGDHNYGEGSSREHAALEPRYLGGVAVIARSFARIHETNLKKQGMLPLTFEDPATYDRIAEGDRISLIGVEEGELVPHSQVVMRVTPREGQAWEAKLNHSYHAGQIAWLRAGSALNHIKATALS
;
A
#
# COMPACT_ATOMS: atom_id res chain seq x y z
N MET A 1 -22.20 -27.26 -74.17
CA MET A 1 -22.09 -25.95 -74.85
C MET A 1 -20.75 -25.36 -74.44
N GLN A 2 -19.71 -25.58 -75.27
CA GLN A 2 -19.02 -24.57 -76.11
C GLN A 2 -18.21 -23.55 -75.28
N ARG A 3 -16.92 -23.25 -75.50
CA ARG A 3 -15.82 -23.74 -76.38
C ARG A 3 -14.53 -23.08 -75.81
N LEU A 4 -13.53 -23.89 -75.44
CA LEU A 4 -12.09 -23.93 -75.86
C LEU A 4 -11.45 -22.69 -76.58
N PRO A 5 -10.09 -22.55 -76.74
CA PRO A 5 -8.98 -23.51 -76.43
C PRO A 5 -7.57 -22.94 -76.01
N SER A 6 -6.66 -23.90 -75.70
CA SER A 6 -5.23 -24.04 -76.13
C SER A 6 -4.15 -23.08 -75.59
N SER A 7 -2.89 -23.46 -75.32
CA SER A 7 -2.01 -24.61 -75.67
C SER A 7 -0.78 -24.59 -74.73
N LEU A 8 -0.39 -25.67 -74.05
CA LEU A 8 0.51 -26.79 -74.41
C LEU A 8 2.04 -26.54 -74.38
N ARG A 9 2.74 -27.53 -73.76
CA ARG A 9 4.19 -27.87 -73.69
C ARG A 9 4.99 -27.07 -72.63
N GLY A 10 5.58 -27.65 -71.59
CA GLY A 10 6.30 -28.92 -71.41
C GLY A 10 7.75 -28.53 -71.06
N THR A 11 8.28 -28.77 -69.85
CA THR A 11 9.20 -29.90 -69.59
C THR A 11 9.47 -30.17 -68.09
N ASN A 12 9.87 -31.42 -67.86
CA ASN A 12 10.32 -32.16 -66.67
C ASN A 12 11.14 -31.49 -65.54
N ARG A 13 10.78 -31.92 -64.32
CA ARG A 13 11.57 -32.41 -63.16
C ARG A 13 12.70 -31.53 -62.59
N ALA A 14 12.56 -31.12 -61.33
CA ALA A 14 13.20 -31.76 -60.16
C ALA A 14 12.91 -31.04 -58.83
N HIS A 15 12.66 -31.85 -57.80
CA HIS A 15 12.76 -31.62 -56.34
C HIS A 15 12.47 -30.23 -55.74
N HIS A 16 11.43 -30.14 -54.91
CA HIS A 16 11.53 -29.42 -53.62
C HIS A 16 10.45 -29.87 -52.62
N HIS A 17 10.87 -29.93 -51.36
CA HIS A 17 10.10 -30.29 -50.18
C HIS A 17 8.73 -29.61 -50.08
N LEU A 18 7.70 -30.40 -49.77
CA LEU A 18 6.38 -29.94 -49.34
C LEU A 18 6.49 -29.23 -47.99
N GLN A 19 6.71 -27.92 -48.00
CA GLN A 19 6.25 -27.04 -46.93
C GLN A 19 4.77 -26.74 -47.17
N ILE A 20 3.89 -27.37 -46.39
CA ILE A 20 2.48 -26.96 -46.30
C ILE A 20 2.47 -25.63 -45.54
N ARG A 21 2.48 -24.51 -46.28
CA ARG A 21 2.08 -23.20 -45.75
C ARG A 21 0.56 -23.24 -45.52
N SER A 22 0.16 -23.67 -44.33
CA SER A 22 -1.14 -23.27 -43.77
C SER A 22 -1.05 -21.78 -43.47
N THR A 23 -1.67 -20.94 -44.30
CA THR A 23 -1.97 -19.55 -43.99
C THR A 23 -2.95 -19.53 -42.82
N ARG A 24 -2.43 -19.63 -41.60
CA ARG A 24 -3.12 -19.13 -40.41
C ARG A 24 -3.10 -17.62 -40.54
N THR A 25 -4.22 -17.06 -40.96
CA THR A 25 -4.62 -15.69 -40.66
C THR A 25 -4.24 -15.40 -39.22
N TYR A 26 -3.24 -14.53 -39.02
CA TYR A 26 -2.92 -13.97 -37.72
C TYR A 26 -4.22 -13.42 -37.15
N ALA A 27 -4.68 -14.02 -36.05
CA ALA A 27 -5.74 -13.43 -35.26
C ALA A 27 -5.23 -12.03 -34.86
N THR A 28 -5.87 -11.01 -35.42
CA THR A 28 -5.71 -9.63 -34.98
C THR A 28 -5.98 -9.61 -33.48
N GLN A 29 -4.91 -9.38 -32.72
CA GLN A 29 -5.01 -9.10 -31.29
C GLN A 29 -6.01 -7.96 -31.06
N PRO A 30 -6.86 -8.04 -30.02
CA PRO A 30 -7.66 -6.89 -29.64
C PRO A 30 -6.75 -5.82 -29.03
N ALA A 31 -6.78 -4.63 -29.63
CA ALA A 31 -6.45 -3.33 -29.06
C ALA A 31 -5.20 -3.23 -28.15
N ALA A 32 -4.03 -3.10 -28.77
CA ALA A 32 -2.90 -2.41 -28.16
C ALA A 32 -3.24 -0.90 -28.00
N SER A 33 -3.69 -0.46 -26.80
CA SER A 33 -3.49 0.91 -26.28
C SER A 33 -4.01 1.13 -24.83
N ALA A 34 -3.72 0.24 -23.87
CA ALA A 34 -4.13 0.42 -22.46
C ALA A 34 -2.98 0.81 -21.51
N HIS A 35 -1.73 0.79 -21.96
CA HIS A 35 -0.59 1.33 -21.21
C HIS A 35 -0.51 2.83 -21.50
N SER A 36 -0.79 3.72 -20.54
CA SER A 36 -0.30 5.09 -20.72
C SER A 36 1.22 5.02 -20.62
N ALA A 37 1.87 5.04 -21.77
CA ALA A 37 3.31 4.94 -21.86
C ALA A 37 3.94 6.12 -21.11
N VAL A 38 4.89 5.84 -20.22
CA VAL A 38 5.70 6.87 -19.53
C VAL A 38 6.27 7.82 -20.59
N ASN A 39 6.08 9.13 -20.41
CA ASN A 39 6.54 10.12 -21.38
C ASN A 39 8.01 10.52 -21.11
N TYR A 40 8.94 9.64 -21.48
CA TYR A 40 10.38 9.85 -21.28
C TYR A 40 10.87 11.16 -21.90
N ALA A 41 10.35 11.56 -23.05
CA ALA A 41 10.74 12.82 -23.68
C ALA A 41 10.36 14.05 -22.84
N HIS A 42 9.19 14.03 -22.19
CA HIS A 42 8.81 15.09 -21.25
C HIS A 42 9.69 15.05 -19.99
N GLN A 43 9.87 13.88 -19.40
CA GLN A 43 10.68 13.71 -18.19
C GLN A 43 12.13 14.18 -18.36
N LEU A 44 12.77 13.81 -19.48
CA LEU A 44 14.12 14.24 -19.82
C LEU A 44 14.21 15.77 -19.98
N ARG A 45 13.24 16.40 -20.64
CA ARG A 45 13.18 17.87 -20.77
C ARG A 45 13.00 18.55 -19.40
N THR A 46 12.14 18.02 -18.54
CA THR A 46 11.93 18.55 -17.20
C THR A 46 13.21 18.49 -16.37
N LEU A 47 13.94 17.37 -16.43
CA LEU A 47 15.24 17.25 -15.76
C LEU A 47 16.31 18.18 -16.35
N GLU A 48 16.38 18.30 -17.67
CA GLU A 48 17.32 19.22 -18.33
C GLU A 48 17.08 20.66 -17.90
N GLN A 49 15.81 21.10 -17.88
CA GLN A 49 15.41 22.42 -17.41
C GLN A 49 15.76 22.62 -15.93
N LEU A 50 15.47 21.64 -15.07
CA LEU A 50 15.75 21.75 -13.65
C LEU A 50 17.26 21.77 -13.34
N LYS A 51 18.06 21.01 -14.11
CA LYS A 51 19.53 20.98 -13.98
C LYS A 51 20.20 22.18 -14.64
N GLN A 52 19.48 23.04 -15.37
CA GLN A 52 20.07 24.18 -16.06
C GLN A 52 20.82 25.10 -15.07
N GLY A 53 22.14 25.21 -15.25
CA GLY A 53 23.00 26.00 -14.37
C GLY A 53 23.50 25.28 -13.11
N SER A 54 23.12 24.01 -12.88
CA SER A 54 23.67 23.17 -11.80
C SER A 54 24.51 22.02 -12.37
N LYS A 55 25.61 21.71 -11.68
CA LYS A 55 26.44 20.53 -11.93
C LYS A 55 26.20 19.40 -10.92
N ARG A 56 25.22 19.56 -10.02
CA ARG A 56 24.94 18.61 -8.96
C ARG A 56 24.47 17.27 -9.55
N PRO A 57 25.09 16.13 -9.20
CA PRO A 57 24.57 14.83 -9.58
C PRO A 57 23.26 14.56 -8.83
N LEU A 58 22.35 13.86 -9.49
CA LEU A 58 21.07 13.44 -8.92
C LEU A 58 21.09 11.95 -8.62
N THR A 59 20.57 11.59 -7.45
CA THR A 59 20.17 10.21 -7.14
C THR A 59 19.05 9.76 -8.08
N LEU A 60 18.81 8.44 -8.22
CA LEU A 60 17.71 7.92 -9.02
C LEU A 60 16.35 8.41 -8.48
N THR A 61 16.18 8.42 -7.17
CA THR A 61 14.99 8.95 -6.49
C THR A 61 14.71 10.39 -6.90
N GLU A 62 15.74 11.24 -6.90
CA GLU A 62 15.61 12.63 -7.33
C GLU A 62 15.25 12.73 -8.80
N LYS A 63 15.89 11.96 -9.69
CA LYS A 63 15.54 11.95 -11.11
C LYS A 63 14.08 11.58 -11.33
N LEU A 64 13.59 10.54 -10.65
CA LEU A 64 12.20 10.11 -10.78
C LEU A 64 11.23 11.12 -10.17
N LEU A 65 11.47 11.68 -8.99
CA LEU A 65 10.56 12.69 -8.44
C LEU A 65 10.60 14.00 -9.25
N TYR A 66 11.79 14.47 -9.60
CA TYR A 66 11.95 15.79 -10.20
C TYR A 66 11.52 15.84 -11.66
N SER A 67 11.59 14.72 -12.37
CA SER A 67 11.03 14.61 -13.73
C SER A 67 9.50 14.67 -13.77
N HIS A 68 8.82 14.50 -12.62
CA HIS A 68 7.36 14.58 -12.47
C HIS A 68 6.89 15.89 -11.81
N LEU A 69 7.78 16.86 -11.59
CA LEU A 69 7.39 18.16 -11.07
C LEU A 69 6.48 18.87 -12.06
N ILE A 70 5.43 19.50 -11.52
CA ILE A 70 4.57 20.37 -12.32
C ILE A 70 5.31 21.69 -12.57
N THR A 71 5.72 21.89 -13.83
CA THR A 71 6.42 23.09 -14.30
C THR A 71 5.50 24.13 -14.96
N SER A 72 4.20 23.83 -15.08
CA SER A 72 3.20 24.72 -15.69
C SER A 72 2.56 25.68 -14.67
N GLY A 73 2.20 26.88 -15.12
CA GLY A 73 1.39 27.85 -14.36
C GLY A 73 2.15 28.49 -13.20
N ASN A 74 2.98 29.50 -13.49
CA ASN A 74 3.81 30.30 -12.57
C ASN A 74 4.66 29.51 -11.55
N ARG A 75 4.82 28.19 -11.72
CA ARG A 75 5.63 27.32 -10.88
C ARG A 75 7.03 27.24 -11.44
N GLU A 76 7.98 27.85 -10.75
CA GLU A 76 9.40 27.75 -11.08
C GLU A 76 10.12 26.90 -10.02
N TRP A 77 10.74 25.82 -10.47
CA TRP A 77 11.55 24.94 -9.63
C TRP A 77 13.03 25.26 -9.82
N ASN A 78 13.77 25.36 -8.71
CA ASN A 78 15.21 25.52 -8.72
C ASN A 78 15.83 24.38 -7.90
N LEU A 79 16.69 23.59 -8.54
CA LEU A 79 17.30 22.40 -7.93
C LEU A 79 18.00 22.71 -6.60
N GLU A 80 18.73 23.82 -6.52
CA GLU A 80 19.50 24.23 -5.34
C GLU A 80 18.61 24.72 -4.19
N LYS A 81 17.33 25.01 -4.47
CA LYS A 81 16.34 25.41 -3.46
C LYS A 81 15.48 24.25 -2.97
N ILE A 82 15.54 23.08 -3.62
CA ILE A 82 14.81 21.89 -3.16
C ILE A 82 15.59 21.29 -1.98
N GLN A 83 14.99 21.38 -0.79
CA GLN A 83 15.56 20.86 0.45
C GLN A 83 14.83 19.58 0.85
N ARG A 84 15.56 18.46 0.85
CA ARG A 84 15.05 17.18 1.36
C ARG A 84 14.61 17.33 2.83
N GLY A 85 13.49 16.70 3.16
CA GLY A 85 12.81 16.79 4.45
C GLY A 85 11.95 18.04 4.66
N HIS A 86 11.97 19.02 3.75
CA HIS A 86 11.35 20.34 3.97
C HIS A 86 10.49 20.80 2.80
N SER A 87 11.04 20.84 1.59
CA SER A 87 10.32 21.33 0.40
C SER A 87 9.12 20.44 0.07
N ILE A 88 7.96 21.03 -0.16
CA ILE A 88 6.77 20.32 -0.67
C ILE A 88 6.89 20.30 -2.18
N LEU A 89 7.05 19.11 -2.76
CA LEU A 89 7.03 18.87 -4.20
C LEU A 89 5.57 18.80 -4.68
N GLU A 90 5.27 19.49 -5.78
CA GLU A 90 3.99 19.36 -6.48
C GLU A 90 4.18 18.47 -7.71
N LEU A 91 3.68 17.25 -7.63
CA LEU A 91 3.96 16.17 -8.56
C LEU A 91 2.71 15.81 -9.36
N ARG A 92 2.93 15.29 -10.58
CA ARG A 92 1.89 14.65 -11.38
C ARG A 92 2.21 13.15 -11.52
N PRO A 93 1.58 12.27 -10.73
CA PRO A 93 1.71 10.83 -10.92
C PRO A 93 1.24 10.41 -12.31
N ASP A 94 1.88 9.40 -12.90
CA ASP A 94 1.43 8.84 -14.18
C ASP A 94 0.12 8.06 -14.02
N ARG A 95 -0.11 7.49 -12.83
CA ARG A 95 -1.27 6.64 -12.58
C ARG A 95 -1.61 6.46 -11.11
N VAL A 96 -2.83 5.99 -10.88
CA VAL A 96 -3.38 5.64 -9.57
C VAL A 96 -3.77 4.16 -9.55
N ALA A 97 -3.57 3.49 -8.42
CA ALA A 97 -4.15 2.18 -8.15
C ALA A 97 -4.85 2.15 -6.78
N CYS A 98 -6.00 1.51 -6.72
CA CYS A 98 -6.73 1.31 -5.48
C CYS A 98 -7.13 -0.15 -5.30
N HIS A 99 -7.24 -0.61 -4.06
CA HIS A 99 -7.79 -1.92 -3.74
C HIS A 99 -9.18 -1.78 -3.12
N ASP A 100 -10.04 -2.78 -3.25
CA ASP A 100 -11.46 -2.76 -2.86
C ASP A 100 -11.75 -2.17 -1.46
N ALA A 101 -10.91 -2.46 -0.47
CA ALA A 101 -11.08 -1.94 0.90
C ALA A 101 -10.88 -0.41 1.04
N THR A 102 -10.10 0.24 0.17
CA THR A 102 -9.86 1.70 0.18
C THR A 102 -10.50 2.41 -1.02
N ALA A 103 -10.60 1.73 -2.16
CA ALA A 103 -11.27 2.19 -3.38
C ALA A 103 -12.71 2.61 -3.10
N THR A 104 -13.40 1.91 -2.18
CA THR A 104 -14.79 2.22 -1.86
C THR A 104 -14.97 3.69 -1.46
N MET A 105 -14.20 4.17 -0.47
CA MET A 105 -14.28 5.57 -0.02
C MET A 105 -13.62 6.54 -1.00
N ALA A 106 -12.53 6.15 -1.67
CA ALA A 106 -11.89 6.98 -2.68
C ALA A 106 -12.84 7.30 -3.86
N LEU A 107 -13.59 6.31 -4.36
CA LEU A 107 -14.57 6.51 -5.43
C LEU A 107 -15.80 7.29 -4.97
N LEU A 108 -16.28 7.10 -3.73
CA LEU A 108 -17.35 7.93 -3.17
C LEU A 108 -16.94 9.40 -3.07
N GLN A 109 -15.70 9.68 -2.69
CA GLN A 109 -15.13 11.04 -2.69
C GLN A 109 -15.01 11.60 -4.11
N PHE A 110 -14.53 10.79 -5.07
CA PHE A 110 -14.45 11.19 -6.47
C PHE A 110 -15.85 11.49 -7.07
N ILE A 111 -16.85 10.67 -6.77
CA ILE A 111 -18.26 10.91 -7.11
C ILE A 111 -18.71 12.27 -6.56
N SER A 112 -18.40 12.55 -5.30
CA SER A 112 -18.75 13.82 -4.64
C SER A 112 -18.05 15.04 -5.25
N ALA A 113 -16.86 14.87 -5.84
CA ALA A 113 -16.18 15.94 -6.58
C ALA A 113 -16.97 16.35 -7.83
N GLY A 114 -17.87 15.51 -8.33
CA GLY A 114 -18.72 15.82 -9.49
C GLY A 114 -17.98 15.86 -10.82
N LEU A 115 -16.76 15.31 -10.87
CA LEU A 115 -15.98 15.22 -12.11
C LEU A 115 -16.51 14.10 -13.00
N PRO A 116 -16.49 14.28 -14.34
CA PRO A 116 -17.08 13.30 -15.25
C PRO A 116 -16.23 12.04 -15.42
N ARG A 117 -14.92 12.12 -15.20
CA ARG A 117 -13.95 11.03 -15.39
C ARG A 117 -12.63 11.31 -14.70
N VAL A 118 -11.84 10.27 -14.44
CA VAL A 118 -10.48 10.44 -13.91
C VAL A 118 -9.54 11.08 -14.94
N ALA A 119 -8.61 11.91 -14.46
CA ALA A 119 -7.62 12.64 -15.24
C ALA A 119 -6.37 11.81 -15.58
N VAL A 120 -6.06 10.82 -14.75
CA VAL A 120 -4.95 9.88 -14.95
C VAL A 120 -5.45 8.44 -14.95
N PRO A 121 -4.79 7.53 -15.70
CA PRO A 121 -5.11 6.11 -15.67
C PRO A 121 -5.23 5.59 -14.25
N THR A 122 -6.38 5.00 -13.95
CA THR A 122 -6.71 4.51 -12.62
C THR A 122 -7.17 3.07 -12.72
N THR A 123 -6.76 2.24 -11.76
CA THR A 123 -7.23 0.85 -11.64
C THR A 123 -7.72 0.53 -10.24
N VAL A 124 -8.79 -0.24 -10.13
CA VAL A 124 -9.32 -0.80 -8.89
C VAL A 124 -9.11 -2.32 -8.89
N HIS A 125 -8.68 -2.88 -7.76
CA HIS A 125 -8.32 -4.30 -7.59
C HIS A 125 -9.11 -4.93 -6.45
N SER A 126 -9.73 -6.10 -6.69
CA SER A 126 -10.59 -6.77 -5.70
C SER A 126 -9.87 -7.94 -5.01
N ASP A 127 -9.11 -7.63 -3.96
CA ASP A 127 -8.18 -8.58 -3.32
C ASP A 127 -8.21 -8.61 -1.78
N HIS A 128 -8.82 -7.64 -1.09
CA HIS A 128 -8.83 -7.63 0.39
C HIS A 128 -10.08 -8.25 1.01
N LEU A 129 -11.19 -8.28 0.27
CA LEU A 129 -12.48 -8.76 0.79
C LEU A 129 -12.65 -10.29 0.74
N ILE A 130 -11.73 -11.03 0.11
CA ILE A 130 -11.82 -12.49 0.04
C ILE A 130 -11.26 -13.11 1.33
N ILE A 131 -12.14 -13.72 2.14
CA ILE A 131 -11.78 -14.38 3.39
C ILE A 131 -11.34 -15.82 3.10
N SER A 132 -10.13 -16.18 3.54
CA SER A 132 -9.60 -17.54 3.40
C SER A 132 -10.15 -18.47 4.49
N GLU A 133 -10.61 -19.66 4.11
CA GLU A 133 -11.02 -20.72 5.03
C GLU A 133 -10.86 -22.10 4.39
N LYS A 134 -11.54 -22.34 3.26
CA LYS A 134 -11.71 -23.68 2.69
C LYS A 134 -10.88 -23.91 1.43
N GLY A 135 -10.34 -22.85 0.84
CA GLY A 135 -9.52 -22.89 -0.36
C GLY A 135 -10.13 -22.03 -1.48
N ALA A 136 -9.32 -21.77 -2.51
CA ALA A 136 -9.57 -20.74 -3.52
C ALA A 136 -11.01 -20.70 -4.08
N GLU A 137 -11.54 -21.84 -4.54
CA GLU A 137 -12.82 -21.89 -5.25
C GLU A 137 -14.01 -21.56 -4.33
N GLU A 138 -14.06 -22.16 -3.13
CA GLU A 138 -15.16 -21.95 -2.20
C GLU A 138 -15.11 -20.56 -1.56
N ASP A 139 -13.90 -20.11 -1.21
CA ASP A 139 -13.68 -18.79 -0.61
C ASP A 139 -14.03 -17.66 -1.60
N LEU A 140 -13.74 -17.83 -2.90
CA LEU A 140 -14.11 -16.88 -3.94
C LEU A 140 -15.63 -16.84 -4.17
N ARG A 141 -16.31 -18.00 -4.29
CA ARG A 141 -17.78 -18.05 -4.42
C ARG A 141 -18.49 -17.40 -3.24
N ARG A 142 -17.97 -17.60 -2.02
CA ARG A 142 -18.48 -16.93 -0.83
C ARG A 142 -18.33 -15.42 -0.95
N ALA A 143 -17.14 -14.94 -1.30
CA ALA A 143 -16.86 -13.50 -1.42
C ALA A 143 -17.76 -12.83 -2.48
N GLU A 144 -17.95 -13.46 -3.63
CA GLU A 144 -18.86 -12.97 -4.69
C GLU A 144 -20.30 -12.82 -4.21
N THR A 145 -20.73 -13.63 -3.23
CA THR A 145 -22.08 -13.53 -2.64
C THR A 145 -22.13 -12.50 -1.52
N GLU A 146 -21.22 -12.57 -0.55
CA GLU A 146 -21.21 -11.73 0.66
C GLU A 146 -20.82 -10.27 0.39
N HIS A 147 -20.09 -10.02 -0.70
CA HIS A 147 -19.57 -8.70 -1.06
C HIS A 147 -20.05 -8.22 -2.43
N ARG A 148 -21.06 -8.90 -3.00
CA ARG A 148 -21.69 -8.55 -4.28
C ARG A 148 -21.96 -7.05 -4.42
N GLU A 149 -22.60 -6.45 -3.41
CA GLU A 149 -22.97 -5.03 -3.41
C GLU A 149 -21.75 -4.11 -3.59
N VAL A 150 -20.64 -4.41 -2.89
CA VAL A 150 -19.41 -3.63 -2.99
C VAL A 150 -18.76 -3.85 -4.36
N TYR A 151 -18.74 -5.08 -4.88
CA TYR A 151 -18.17 -5.37 -6.20
C TYR A 151 -18.98 -4.75 -7.34
N GLU A 152 -20.32 -4.74 -7.25
CA GLU A 152 -21.19 -4.07 -8.22
C GLU A 152 -21.00 -2.55 -8.19
N PHE A 153 -20.85 -1.95 -7.00
CA PHE A 153 -20.49 -0.54 -6.86
C PHE A 153 -19.15 -0.23 -7.52
N LEU A 154 -18.09 -0.97 -7.18
CA LEU A 154 -16.75 -0.73 -7.72
C LEU A 154 -16.74 -0.92 -9.24
N SER A 155 -17.36 -1.98 -9.77
CA SER A 155 -17.46 -2.24 -11.21
C SER A 155 -18.20 -1.11 -11.94
N SER A 156 -19.38 -0.70 -11.45
CA SER A 156 -20.20 0.33 -12.09
C SER A 156 -19.60 1.73 -11.97
N ALA A 157 -19.05 2.08 -10.81
CA ALA A 157 -18.31 3.33 -10.63
C ALA A 157 -17.09 3.38 -11.54
N SER A 158 -16.33 2.28 -11.62
CA SER A 158 -15.16 2.22 -12.50
C SER A 158 -15.54 2.41 -13.96
N LYS A 159 -16.63 1.78 -14.41
CA LYS A 159 -17.13 1.93 -15.78
C LYS A 159 -17.58 3.37 -16.06
N LYS A 160 -18.32 4.00 -15.15
CA LYS A 160 -18.78 5.40 -15.27
C LYS A 160 -17.63 6.39 -15.42
N TYR A 161 -16.59 6.26 -14.59
CA TYR A 161 -15.52 7.26 -14.47
C TYR A 161 -14.26 6.96 -15.30
N GLY A 162 -14.29 5.95 -16.17
CA GLY A 162 -13.17 5.61 -17.06
C GLY A 162 -12.00 4.96 -16.31
N ILE A 163 -12.29 4.10 -15.34
CA ILE A 163 -11.33 3.40 -14.49
C ILE A 163 -11.32 1.92 -14.88
N GLY A 164 -10.14 1.29 -14.94
CA GLY A 164 -10.03 -0.16 -15.13
C GLY A 164 -10.36 -0.90 -13.83
N PHE A 165 -11.09 -2.02 -13.92
CA PHE A 165 -11.50 -2.79 -12.74
C PHE A 165 -11.05 -4.25 -12.85
N TRP A 166 -10.21 -4.69 -11.91
CA TRP A 166 -9.81 -6.07 -11.75
C TRP A 166 -10.77 -6.76 -10.77
N LYS A 167 -11.52 -7.73 -11.30
CA LYS A 167 -12.58 -8.46 -10.61
C LYS A 167 -12.01 -9.39 -9.52
N PRO A 168 -12.83 -9.81 -8.53
CA PRO A 168 -12.41 -10.79 -7.54
C PRO A 168 -11.72 -12.01 -8.15
N GLY A 169 -10.60 -12.42 -7.59
CA GLY A 169 -9.78 -13.54 -8.09
C GLY A 169 -8.71 -13.16 -9.11
N SER A 170 -8.67 -11.92 -9.61
CA SER A 170 -7.67 -11.46 -10.57
C SER A 170 -6.23 -11.52 -10.05
N GLY A 171 -6.04 -11.29 -8.76
CA GLY A 171 -4.74 -11.13 -8.16
C GLY A 171 -4.66 -9.97 -7.17
N ILE A 172 -3.58 -10.01 -6.40
CA ILE A 172 -3.21 -8.98 -5.42
C ILE A 172 -2.73 -7.74 -6.18
N ILE A 173 -3.20 -6.57 -5.77
CA ILE A 173 -2.96 -5.27 -6.42
C ILE A 173 -1.51 -5.08 -6.89
N HIS A 174 -0.54 -5.36 -6.03
CA HIS A 174 0.88 -5.13 -6.31
C HIS A 174 1.45 -6.07 -7.35
N THR A 175 1.02 -7.34 -7.32
CA THR A 175 1.40 -8.32 -8.34
C THR A 175 0.78 -7.91 -9.67
N VAL A 176 -0.53 -7.65 -9.71
CA VAL A 176 -1.21 -7.21 -10.93
C VAL A 176 -0.59 -5.92 -11.49
N ILE A 177 -0.19 -4.97 -10.63
CA ILE A 177 0.59 -3.78 -11.02
C ILE A 177 1.92 -4.18 -11.65
N PHE A 178 2.72 -5.00 -10.98
CA PHE A 178 4.04 -5.41 -11.48
C PHE A 178 3.95 -6.10 -12.85
N GLU A 179 2.90 -6.91 -13.03
CA GLU A 179 2.63 -7.71 -14.21
C GLU A 179 2.14 -6.92 -15.44
N ASN A 180 1.45 -5.79 -15.23
CA ASN A 180 0.68 -5.10 -16.29
C ASN A 180 0.93 -3.58 -16.37
N HIS A 181 1.29 -2.95 -15.27
CA HIS A 181 1.19 -1.49 -15.09
C HIS A 181 2.50 -0.82 -14.69
N ALA A 182 3.41 -1.53 -14.02
CA ALA A 182 4.72 -1.02 -13.66
C ALA A 182 5.59 -0.88 -14.90
N VAL A 183 6.19 0.30 -15.10
CA VAL A 183 7.09 0.59 -16.21
C VAL A 183 8.24 1.46 -15.66
N PRO A 184 9.51 1.14 -15.97
CA PRO A 184 10.65 1.90 -15.46
C PRO A 184 10.52 3.39 -15.76
N GLY A 185 10.84 4.23 -14.77
CA GLY A 185 10.78 5.69 -14.89
C GLY A 185 9.43 6.31 -14.59
N GLY A 186 8.37 5.51 -14.39
CA GLY A 186 7.07 6.05 -14.01
C GLY A 186 6.93 6.35 -12.51
N LEU A 187 5.90 7.14 -12.18
CA LEU A 187 5.45 7.44 -10.82
C LEU A 187 4.02 6.92 -10.61
N ILE A 188 3.85 5.97 -9.68
CA ILE A 188 2.54 5.44 -9.28
C ILE A 188 2.26 5.78 -7.82
N ILE A 189 1.06 6.29 -7.57
CA ILE A 189 0.51 6.32 -6.21
C ILE A 189 -0.56 5.25 -6.07
N GLY A 190 -0.54 4.55 -4.93
CA GLY A 190 -1.48 3.49 -4.64
C GLY A 190 -2.10 3.68 -3.26
N THR A 191 -3.39 3.41 -3.09
CA THR A 191 -4.06 3.49 -1.78
C THR A 191 -3.73 2.31 -0.87
N ASP A 192 -2.49 1.81 -0.95
CA ASP A 192 -1.93 0.69 -0.20
C ASP A 192 -0.46 0.97 0.14
N SER A 193 -0.02 0.58 1.34
CA SER A 193 1.34 0.83 1.83
C SER A 193 2.45 0.10 1.06
N HIS A 194 2.13 -1.05 0.44
CA HIS A 194 3.10 -1.91 -0.25
C HIS A 194 3.24 -1.56 -1.74
N THR A 195 2.63 -0.46 -2.19
CA THR A 195 2.83 0.13 -3.53
C THR A 195 4.31 0.31 -3.92
N PRO A 196 5.27 0.56 -2.99
CA PRO A 196 6.70 0.50 -3.29
C PRO A 196 7.18 -0.77 -4.00
N ASN A 197 6.43 -1.88 -3.98
CA ASN A 197 6.67 -3.08 -4.80
C ASN A 197 7.00 -2.76 -6.27
N ALA A 198 6.40 -1.71 -6.85
CA ALA A 198 6.66 -1.27 -8.22
C ALA A 198 8.13 -0.88 -8.48
N GLY A 199 8.87 -0.50 -7.42
CA GLY A 199 10.28 -0.13 -7.47
C GLY A 199 11.21 -1.26 -7.90
N GLY A 200 10.77 -2.51 -7.76
CA GLY A 200 11.50 -3.67 -8.30
C GLY A 200 11.54 -3.71 -9.83
N LEU A 201 10.69 -2.93 -10.51
CA LEU A 201 10.67 -2.75 -11.97
C LEU A 201 11.02 -1.30 -12.35
N GLY A 202 11.78 -0.59 -11.50
CA GLY A 202 12.26 0.76 -11.78
C GLY A 202 11.17 1.83 -11.82
N MET A 203 9.94 1.54 -11.37
CA MET A 203 8.85 2.51 -11.24
C MET A 203 8.76 2.98 -9.79
N LEU A 204 8.76 4.29 -9.53
CA LEU A 204 8.65 4.80 -8.17
C LEU A 204 7.21 4.65 -7.67
N GLY A 205 6.99 3.71 -6.74
CA GLY A 205 5.68 3.46 -6.14
C GLY A 205 5.55 4.05 -4.75
N ILE A 206 4.49 4.83 -4.49
CA ILE A 206 4.27 5.45 -3.18
C ILE A 206 2.87 5.12 -2.65
N GLY A 207 2.82 4.61 -1.43
CA GLY A 207 1.56 4.36 -0.72
C GLY A 207 0.95 5.66 -0.19
N VAL A 208 -0.35 5.87 -0.45
CA VAL A 208 -1.08 7.10 -0.11
C VAL A 208 -2.46 6.79 0.50
N GLY A 209 -3.16 7.83 1.00
CA GLY A 209 -4.56 7.71 1.42
C GLY A 209 -5.55 7.85 0.25
N GLY A 210 -6.82 7.51 0.48
CA GLY A 210 -7.89 7.64 -0.52
C GLY A 210 -8.00 9.06 -1.10
N ALA A 211 -7.97 10.07 -0.23
CA ALA A 211 -8.01 11.46 -0.65
C ALA A 211 -6.80 11.91 -1.52
N ASP A 212 -5.58 11.39 -1.30
CA ASP A 212 -4.43 11.68 -2.18
C ASP A 212 -4.61 11.05 -3.56
N ALA A 213 -5.17 9.84 -3.62
CA ALA A 213 -5.55 9.23 -4.88
C ALA A 213 -6.61 10.07 -5.61
N VAL A 214 -7.57 10.67 -4.88
CA VAL A 214 -8.58 11.56 -5.47
C VAL A 214 -7.97 12.83 -6.06
N ASP A 215 -6.94 13.42 -5.43
CA ASP A 215 -6.24 14.57 -6.01
C ASP A 215 -5.67 14.21 -7.40
N ALA A 216 -4.93 13.11 -7.49
CA ALA A 216 -4.38 12.66 -8.78
C ALA A 216 -5.49 12.28 -9.77
N MET A 217 -6.52 11.55 -9.33
CA MET A 217 -7.69 11.22 -10.16
C MET A 217 -8.41 12.47 -10.68
N SER A 218 -8.40 13.57 -9.93
CA SER A 218 -9.00 14.85 -10.34
C SER A 218 -8.10 15.72 -11.22
N GLY A 219 -6.82 15.36 -11.36
CA GLY A 219 -5.82 16.13 -12.10
C GLY A 219 -5.12 17.23 -11.29
N MET A 220 -5.43 17.32 -9.99
CA MET A 220 -4.78 18.23 -9.06
C MET A 220 -3.32 17.82 -8.82
N PRO A 221 -2.45 18.79 -8.45
CA PRO A 221 -1.13 18.49 -7.93
C PRO A 221 -1.19 17.52 -6.75
N TRP A 222 -0.37 16.47 -6.78
CA TRP A 222 -0.14 15.64 -5.61
C TRP A 222 1.07 16.17 -4.86
N GLU A 223 0.90 16.46 -3.57
CA GLU A 223 1.93 17.05 -2.72
C GLU A 223 2.74 15.99 -1.97
N LEU A 224 4.07 16.08 -2.07
CA LEU A 224 4.99 15.21 -1.34
C LEU A 224 6.14 16.03 -0.74
N VAL A 225 6.35 15.94 0.57
CA VAL A 225 7.59 16.48 1.16
C VAL A 225 8.78 15.73 0.56
N ALA A 226 9.70 16.48 -0.05
CA ALA A 226 10.89 15.95 -0.72
C ALA A 226 11.60 14.97 0.22
N PRO A 227 11.66 13.66 -0.09
CA PRO A 227 12.18 12.68 0.85
C PRO A 227 13.70 12.78 0.97
N LYS A 228 14.23 12.39 2.12
CA LYS A 228 15.65 12.01 2.22
C LYS A 228 15.91 10.72 1.45
N VAL A 229 17.16 10.42 1.11
CA VAL A 229 17.51 9.20 0.36
C VAL A 229 18.54 8.39 1.16
N VAL A 230 18.20 7.14 1.47
CA VAL A 230 19.15 6.17 2.05
C VAL A 230 19.65 5.29 0.92
N GLY A 231 20.94 5.39 0.61
CA GLY A 231 21.60 4.53 -0.36
C GLY A 231 21.94 3.18 0.28
N VAL A 232 21.52 2.07 -0.34
CA VAL A 232 21.93 0.71 0.06
C VAL A 232 22.83 0.14 -1.03
N ARG A 233 24.14 0.10 -0.76
CA ARG A 233 25.15 -0.46 -1.66
C ARG A 233 25.16 -1.97 -1.53
N LEU A 234 24.77 -2.67 -2.59
CA LEU A 234 24.88 -4.12 -2.68
C LEU A 234 26.18 -4.52 -3.38
N THR A 235 26.94 -5.41 -2.74
CA THR A 235 28.13 -6.06 -3.29
C THR A 235 27.98 -7.58 -3.24
N GLY A 236 28.84 -8.32 -3.95
CA GLY A 236 28.76 -9.77 -3.99
C GLY A 236 27.51 -10.31 -4.69
N GLN A 237 27.15 -11.56 -4.40
CA GLN A 237 25.96 -12.23 -4.92
C GLN A 237 25.39 -13.20 -3.87
N LEU A 238 24.07 -13.40 -3.87
CA LEU A 238 23.39 -14.33 -2.97
C LEU A 238 23.87 -15.77 -3.19
N GLN A 239 23.97 -16.55 -2.12
CA GLN A 239 24.45 -17.94 -2.17
C GLN A 239 23.60 -18.89 -1.32
N GLY A 240 23.47 -20.14 -1.79
CA GLY A 240 22.83 -21.21 -1.03
C GLY A 240 21.38 -20.91 -0.69
N TRP A 241 21.04 -20.96 0.60
CA TRP A 241 19.69 -20.71 1.10
C TRP A 241 19.33 -19.23 1.20
N THR A 242 20.31 -18.34 1.04
CA THR A 242 20.07 -16.90 1.15
C THR A 242 19.30 -16.42 -0.08
N SER A 243 18.22 -15.72 0.19
CA SER A 243 17.25 -15.21 -0.76
C SER A 243 17.22 -13.68 -0.74
N THR A 244 16.54 -13.11 -1.72
CA THR A 244 16.34 -11.66 -1.79
C THR A 244 15.46 -11.13 -0.65
N LYS A 245 14.62 -11.99 -0.05
CA LYS A 245 13.86 -11.65 1.17
C LYS A 245 14.78 -11.36 2.36
N ASP A 246 15.96 -11.97 2.40
CA ASP A 246 16.90 -11.80 3.51
C ASP A 246 17.57 -10.42 3.49
N ILE A 247 17.68 -9.79 2.30
CA ILE A 247 18.18 -8.41 2.17
C ILE A 247 17.28 -7.47 2.96
N ILE A 248 15.97 -7.54 2.75
CA ILE A 248 15.03 -6.64 3.44
C ILE A 248 14.80 -7.05 4.89
N CYS A 249 14.85 -8.34 5.23
CA CYS A 249 14.80 -8.78 6.64
C CYS A 249 16.01 -8.26 7.44
N LYS A 250 17.22 -8.29 6.85
CA LYS A 250 18.43 -7.73 7.43
C LYS A 250 18.33 -6.21 7.56
N LEU A 251 17.89 -5.51 6.52
CA LEU A 251 17.71 -4.06 6.55
C LEU A 251 16.69 -3.63 7.59
N ALA A 252 15.60 -4.38 7.76
CA ALA A 252 14.63 -4.13 8.82
C ALA A 252 15.27 -4.18 10.21
N GLY A 253 16.11 -5.19 10.48
CA GLY A 253 16.88 -5.25 11.72
C GLY A 253 17.88 -4.11 11.92
N LEU A 254 18.47 -3.58 10.85
CA LEU A 254 19.40 -2.44 10.92
C LEU A 254 18.70 -1.10 11.12
N LEU A 255 17.54 -0.91 10.49
CA LEU A 255 16.86 0.38 10.43
C LEU A 255 15.71 0.51 11.43
N SER A 256 15.22 -0.59 12.00
CA SER A 256 13.96 -0.68 12.74
C SER A 256 12.72 -0.31 11.90
N VAL A 257 11.52 -0.48 12.46
CA VAL A 257 10.24 -0.07 11.86
C VAL A 257 10.11 1.43 11.56
N SER A 258 11.06 2.26 12.02
CA SER A 258 10.98 3.72 11.89
C SER A 258 12.12 4.34 11.07
N GLY A 259 13.16 3.58 10.72
CA GLY A 259 14.37 4.12 10.09
C GLY A 259 14.18 4.65 8.67
N GLY A 260 13.11 4.22 7.99
CA GLY A 260 12.71 4.69 6.66
C GLY A 260 11.80 5.91 6.67
N LYS A 261 11.31 6.40 7.81
CA LYS A 261 10.30 7.47 7.87
C LYS A 261 10.77 8.74 7.16
N GLY A 262 10.03 9.16 6.13
CA GLY A 262 10.36 10.35 5.32
C GLY A 262 11.57 10.15 4.40
N ARG A 263 11.95 8.88 4.15
CA ARG A 263 13.09 8.51 3.31
C ARG A 263 12.68 7.55 2.20
N VAL A 264 13.33 7.64 1.06
CA VAL A 264 13.30 6.59 0.03
C VAL A 264 14.54 5.72 0.19
N ILE A 265 14.36 4.41 0.08
CA ILE A 265 15.48 3.45 0.07
C ILE A 265 15.88 3.22 -1.39
N GLU A 266 17.09 3.64 -1.74
CA GLU A 266 17.62 3.52 -3.09
C GLU A 266 18.74 2.49 -3.11
N PHE A 267 18.56 1.43 -3.88
CA PHE A 267 19.58 0.39 -4.04
C PHE A 267 20.57 0.75 -5.15
N PHE A 268 21.84 0.45 -4.94
CA PHE A 268 22.88 0.68 -5.94
C PHE A 268 24.07 -0.27 -5.74
N GLY A 269 25.08 -0.18 -6.60
CA GLY A 269 26.24 -1.07 -6.58
C GLY A 269 26.07 -2.36 -7.38
N PRO A 270 27.16 -3.12 -7.59
CA PRO A 270 27.20 -4.24 -8.54
C PRO A 270 26.28 -5.40 -8.16
N GLY A 271 26.01 -5.60 -6.86
CA GLY A 271 25.11 -6.67 -6.39
C GLY A 271 23.68 -6.53 -6.91
N THR A 272 23.24 -5.32 -7.26
CA THR A 272 21.92 -5.07 -7.86
C THR A 272 21.71 -5.80 -9.20
N GLN A 273 22.80 -6.00 -9.96
CA GLN A 273 22.74 -6.68 -11.27
C GLN A 273 22.63 -8.20 -11.16
N THR A 274 22.74 -8.76 -9.95
CA THR A 274 22.62 -10.20 -9.69
C THR A 274 21.19 -10.64 -9.38
N LEU A 275 20.25 -9.70 -9.27
CA LEU A 275 18.88 -9.96 -8.82
C LEU A 275 17.88 -9.98 -9.97
N GLY A 276 16.91 -10.88 -9.89
CA GLY A 276 15.74 -10.91 -10.79
C GLY A 276 14.75 -9.79 -10.52
N ALA A 277 13.85 -9.51 -11.46
CA ALA A 277 12.89 -8.40 -11.33
C ALA A 277 11.90 -8.58 -10.15
N THR A 278 11.28 -9.76 -10.05
CA THR A 278 10.34 -10.11 -8.97
C THR A 278 11.05 -10.21 -7.61
N ALA A 279 12.31 -10.62 -7.61
CA ALA A 279 13.16 -10.62 -6.44
C ALA A 279 13.37 -9.17 -5.92
N MET A 280 13.76 -8.22 -6.78
CA MET A 280 13.84 -6.81 -6.39
C MET A 280 12.51 -6.26 -5.87
N ALA A 281 11.38 -6.69 -6.44
CA ALA A 281 10.05 -6.32 -5.98
C ALA A 281 9.78 -6.74 -4.53
N THR A 282 10.26 -7.93 -4.11
CA THR A 282 10.19 -8.43 -2.73
C THR A 282 10.81 -7.44 -1.75
N VAL A 283 12.00 -6.91 -2.07
CA VAL A 283 12.73 -5.95 -1.23
C VAL A 283 11.98 -4.63 -1.17
N CYS A 284 11.55 -4.12 -2.32
CA CYS A 284 10.83 -2.85 -2.37
C CYS A 284 9.50 -2.93 -1.64
N ASN A 285 8.78 -4.04 -1.77
CA ASN A 285 7.52 -4.31 -1.06
C ASN A 285 7.71 -4.15 0.45
N MET A 286 8.60 -4.94 1.05
CA MET A 286 8.76 -4.98 2.50
C MET A 286 9.54 -3.77 3.07
N SER A 287 10.03 -2.87 2.22
CA SER A 287 10.52 -1.56 2.70
C SER A 287 9.44 -0.72 3.41
N ALA A 288 8.16 -1.01 3.15
CA ALA A 288 7.05 -0.39 3.86
C ALA A 288 7.12 -0.66 5.37
N GLU A 289 7.65 -1.81 5.79
CA GLU A 289 7.74 -2.23 7.20
C GLU A 289 8.80 -1.46 7.99
N ILE A 290 9.76 -0.82 7.33
CA ILE A 290 10.69 0.14 7.96
C ILE A 290 10.19 1.59 7.89
N GLY A 291 8.97 1.80 7.40
CA GLY A 291 8.33 3.11 7.29
C GLY A 291 8.82 3.95 6.11
N SER A 292 9.41 3.33 5.08
CA SER A 292 9.89 4.06 3.90
C SER A 292 8.77 4.80 3.19
N THR A 293 9.08 5.97 2.60
CA THR A 293 8.19 6.64 1.64
C THR A 293 8.07 5.81 0.36
N SER A 294 9.18 5.23 -0.08
CA SER A 294 9.28 4.35 -1.24
C SER A 294 10.59 3.55 -1.19
N CYS A 295 10.77 2.67 -2.16
CA CYS A 295 11.99 1.94 -2.40
C CYS A 295 12.18 1.71 -3.90
N ILE A 296 13.42 1.80 -4.40
CA ILE A 296 13.70 1.76 -5.82
C ILE A 296 15.01 1.03 -6.13
N PHE A 297 15.02 0.25 -7.22
CA PHE A 297 16.22 -0.29 -7.86
C PHE A 297 16.46 0.42 -9.21
N PRO A 298 17.73 0.57 -9.63
CA PRO A 298 18.08 1.09 -10.95
C PRO A 298 17.67 0.09 -12.03
N TYR A 299 17.35 0.60 -13.22
CA TYR A 299 16.98 -0.26 -14.33
C TYR A 299 18.09 -1.27 -14.66
N SER A 300 17.70 -2.54 -14.78
CA SER A 300 18.61 -3.66 -15.05
C SER A 300 18.06 -4.55 -16.17
N ASP A 301 18.92 -5.40 -16.72
CA ASP A 301 18.54 -6.30 -17.81
C ASP A 301 17.48 -7.32 -17.37
N ALA A 302 17.40 -7.65 -16.08
CA ALA A 302 16.34 -8.47 -15.50
C ALA A 302 14.96 -7.82 -15.65
N MET A 303 14.87 -6.50 -15.46
CA MET A 303 13.63 -5.76 -15.69
C MET A 303 13.22 -5.81 -17.17
N GLY A 304 14.19 -5.69 -18.09
CA GLY A 304 13.97 -5.84 -19.53
C GLY A 304 13.42 -7.23 -19.91
N ARG A 305 14.03 -8.31 -19.39
CA ARG A 305 13.55 -9.69 -19.58
C ARG A 305 12.12 -9.87 -19.05
N TYR A 306 11.83 -9.33 -17.86
CA TYR A 306 10.49 -9.41 -17.28
C TYR A 306 9.45 -8.67 -18.11
N LEU A 307 9.76 -7.45 -18.58
CA LEU A 307 8.90 -6.68 -19.49
C LEU A 307 8.60 -7.48 -20.77
N GLN A 308 9.63 -8.09 -21.38
CA GLN A 308 9.46 -8.92 -22.56
C GLN A 308 8.57 -10.14 -22.30
N ALA A 309 8.84 -10.90 -21.23
CA ALA A 309 8.07 -12.10 -20.88
C ALA A 309 6.59 -11.80 -20.56
N THR A 310 6.29 -10.56 -20.19
CA THR A 310 4.95 -10.10 -19.85
C THR A 310 4.28 -9.29 -20.97
N GLY A 311 4.82 -9.36 -22.20
CA GLY A 311 4.21 -8.75 -23.39
C GLY A 311 4.40 -7.24 -23.52
N ARG A 312 5.40 -6.66 -22.83
CA ARG A 312 5.69 -5.21 -22.76
C ARG A 312 7.08 -4.87 -23.31
N ALA A 313 7.51 -5.59 -24.35
CA ALA A 313 8.82 -5.41 -24.97
C ALA A 313 9.02 -3.99 -25.54
N ASP A 314 7.94 -3.36 -26.01
CA ASP A 314 7.92 -1.97 -26.48
C ASP A 314 8.44 -0.96 -25.43
N SER A 315 8.13 -1.22 -24.15
CA SER A 315 8.62 -0.38 -23.05
C SER A 315 10.13 -0.50 -22.89
N ALA A 316 10.68 -1.72 -22.96
CA ALA A 316 12.12 -1.96 -22.92
C ALA A 316 12.82 -1.34 -24.14
N GLU A 317 12.25 -1.50 -25.34
CA GLU A 317 12.77 -0.90 -26.57
C GLU A 317 12.85 0.64 -26.49
N ARG A 318 11.83 1.30 -25.93
CA ARG A 318 11.81 2.76 -25.73
C ARG A 318 12.82 3.25 -24.70
N ILE A 319 13.16 2.43 -23.72
CA ILE A 319 14.19 2.74 -22.71
C ILE A 319 15.58 2.67 -23.33
N GLU A 320 15.82 1.63 -24.12
CA GLU A 320 17.11 1.41 -24.82
C GLU A 320 17.28 2.34 -26.03
N ALA A 321 16.18 2.87 -26.58
CA ALA A 321 16.21 3.88 -27.63
C ALA A 321 16.68 5.23 -27.06
N GLY A 322 17.96 5.55 -27.25
CA GLY A 322 18.55 6.84 -26.91
C GLY A 322 19.30 6.83 -25.58
N ASN A 323 19.07 7.85 -24.74
CA ASN A 323 19.78 8.03 -23.47
C ASN A 323 18.88 7.92 -22.23
N THR A 324 17.64 7.43 -22.38
CA THR A 324 16.68 7.28 -21.27
C THR A 324 17.27 6.44 -20.13
N ARG A 325 17.85 5.27 -20.46
CA ARG A 325 18.48 4.38 -19.48
C ARG A 325 19.51 5.11 -18.61
N SER A 326 20.50 5.76 -19.22
CA SER A 326 21.61 6.40 -18.51
C SER A 326 21.25 7.75 -17.87
N THR A 327 20.31 8.48 -18.47
CA THR A 327 19.98 9.85 -18.02
C THR A 327 18.91 9.85 -16.94
N LEU A 328 17.90 8.97 -17.03
CA LEU A 328 16.73 8.97 -16.16
C LEU A 328 16.68 7.76 -15.20
N LEU A 329 17.07 6.57 -15.65
CA LEU A 329 16.78 5.31 -14.95
C LEU A 329 17.93 4.72 -14.13
N THR A 330 19.05 5.44 -14.09
CA THR A 330 20.18 5.18 -13.20
C THR A 330 20.56 6.47 -12.48
N ALA A 331 21.09 6.38 -11.27
CA ALA A 331 21.64 7.55 -10.58
C ALA A 331 22.82 8.15 -11.37
N ASP A 332 23.08 9.45 -11.20
CA ASP A 332 24.25 10.10 -11.80
C ASP A 332 25.54 9.58 -11.15
N GLU A 333 26.64 9.58 -11.91
CA GLU A 333 27.97 9.34 -11.35
C GLU A 333 28.27 10.38 -10.26
N GLY A 334 28.85 9.93 -9.13
CA GLY A 334 29.10 10.78 -7.96
C GLY A 334 27.88 11.10 -7.11
N SER A 335 26.70 10.57 -7.43
CA SER A 335 25.50 10.72 -6.59
C SER A 335 25.62 10.03 -5.22
N ASP A 336 26.57 9.11 -5.06
CA ASP A 336 26.92 8.48 -3.79
C ASP A 336 27.15 9.51 -2.67
N ASP A 337 27.82 10.62 -2.98
CA ASP A 337 28.11 11.71 -2.03
C ASP A 337 26.85 12.51 -1.61
N TYR A 338 25.71 12.22 -2.24
CA TYR A 338 24.43 12.90 -2.02
C TYR A 338 23.37 12.00 -1.40
N TYR A 339 23.71 10.78 -0.97
CA TYR A 339 22.83 10.03 -0.08
C TYR A 339 22.86 10.63 1.34
N ASP A 340 21.70 10.75 1.98
CA ASP A 340 21.61 11.21 3.37
C ASP A 340 22.19 10.19 4.36
N GLN A 341 22.27 8.92 3.93
CA GLN A 341 22.89 7.81 4.66
C GLN A 341 23.26 6.71 3.65
N ILE A 342 24.41 6.06 3.84
CA ILE A 342 24.80 4.86 3.09
C ILE A 342 24.80 3.65 4.02
N ILE A 343 24.24 2.53 3.55
CA ILE A 343 24.35 1.21 4.16
C ILE A 343 25.02 0.29 3.16
N GLU A 344 26.02 -0.46 3.59
CA GLU A 344 26.68 -1.47 2.75
C GLU A 344 26.23 -2.86 3.14
N LEU A 345 25.86 -3.67 2.15
CA LEU A 345 25.48 -5.08 2.33
C LEU A 345 26.20 -5.94 1.29
N ASP A 346 27.05 -6.83 1.79
CA ASP A 346 27.64 -7.89 0.98
C ASP A 346 26.69 -9.09 0.94
N LEU A 347 26.17 -9.39 -0.24
CA LEU A 347 25.25 -10.49 -0.50
C LEU A 347 25.93 -11.86 -0.33
N THR A 348 27.26 -11.93 -0.42
CA THR A 348 28.02 -13.17 -0.28
C THR A 348 28.03 -13.68 1.16
N SER A 349 28.14 -12.75 2.12
CA SER A 349 28.17 -13.06 3.56
C SER A 349 26.78 -12.97 4.21
N LEU A 350 25.76 -12.53 3.49
CA LEU A 350 24.39 -12.53 3.97
C LEU A 350 23.90 -13.97 4.15
N GLU A 351 23.47 -14.30 5.37
CA GLU A 351 22.81 -15.57 5.67
C GLU A 351 21.28 -15.43 5.67
N PRO A 352 20.52 -16.53 5.57
CA PRO A 352 19.06 -16.47 5.65
C PRO A 352 18.58 -15.87 6.98
N HIS A 353 17.45 -15.18 6.97
CA HIS A 353 16.89 -14.46 8.13
C HIS A 353 15.43 -14.84 8.40
N VAL A 354 15.07 -14.80 9.68
CA VAL A 354 13.70 -14.95 10.17
C VAL A 354 13.41 -13.78 11.10
N ASN A 355 12.37 -13.00 10.81
CA ASN A 355 12.02 -11.83 11.62
C ASN A 355 10.73 -12.08 12.42
N GLY A 356 10.67 -11.65 13.68
CA GLY A 356 9.49 -11.79 14.55
C GLY A 356 9.81 -12.08 16.02
N PRO A 357 8.78 -12.22 16.88
CA PRO A 357 7.41 -12.64 16.51
C PRO A 357 6.32 -11.56 16.37
N TYR A 358 6.59 -10.31 16.78
CA TYR A 358 5.56 -9.26 16.87
C TYR A 358 5.91 -7.98 16.12
N THR A 359 7.07 -7.96 15.48
CA THR A 359 7.57 -6.82 14.73
C THR A 359 8.48 -7.32 13.59
N PRO A 360 8.40 -6.70 12.40
CA PRO A 360 9.15 -7.15 11.24
C PRO A 360 10.63 -6.78 11.29
N ASP A 361 11.07 -5.98 12.28
CA ASP A 361 12.47 -5.59 12.48
C ASP A 361 13.22 -6.42 13.54
N LEU A 362 12.55 -7.31 14.27
CA LEU A 362 13.22 -8.23 15.19
C LEU A 362 13.86 -9.36 14.38
N ALA A 363 15.04 -9.09 13.84
CA ALA A 363 15.70 -9.92 12.86
C ALA A 363 16.64 -10.95 13.50
N HIS A 364 16.43 -12.23 13.14
CA HIS A 364 17.29 -13.33 13.56
C HIS A 364 17.95 -13.93 12.32
N PRO A 365 19.28 -13.85 12.19
CA PRO A 365 20.01 -14.70 11.27
C PRO A 365 19.68 -16.19 11.56
N ILE A 366 19.59 -17.06 10.56
CA ILE A 366 19.16 -18.46 10.76
C ILE A 366 20.08 -19.23 11.72
N SER A 367 21.36 -18.88 11.78
CA SER A 367 22.30 -19.42 12.78
C SER A 367 21.97 -18.99 14.21
N LYS A 368 21.36 -17.81 14.34
CA LYS A 368 20.68 -17.13 15.47
C LYS A 368 19.49 -17.83 16.10
N LEU A 369 18.64 -18.38 15.24
CA LEU A 369 17.23 -18.52 15.56
C LEU A 369 16.98 -19.51 16.71
N LYS A 370 17.68 -20.64 16.71
CA LYS A 370 17.53 -21.69 17.74
C LYS A 370 17.84 -21.18 19.14
N ASP A 371 18.91 -20.40 19.29
CA ASP A 371 19.29 -19.80 20.57
C ASP A 371 18.25 -18.77 21.03
N ALA A 372 17.74 -17.96 20.10
CA ALA A 372 16.67 -17.00 20.38
C ALA A 372 15.38 -17.69 20.84
N VAL A 373 14.98 -18.78 20.18
CA VAL A 373 13.80 -19.58 20.56
C VAL A 373 13.99 -20.21 21.94
N ALA A 374 15.17 -20.75 22.25
CA ALA A 374 15.45 -21.34 23.56
C ALA A 374 15.46 -20.31 24.71
N GLY A 375 15.80 -19.05 24.41
CA GLY A 375 15.84 -17.96 25.39
C GLY A 375 14.52 -17.25 25.64
N GLN A 376 13.44 -17.62 24.94
CA GLN A 376 12.15 -16.92 24.96
C GLN A 376 10.99 -17.90 25.15
N ASP A 377 9.84 -17.41 25.62
CA ASP A 377 8.61 -18.21 25.77
C ASP A 377 7.81 -18.26 24.46
N TRP A 378 8.47 -18.66 23.36
CA TRP A 378 7.84 -18.82 22.05
C TRP A 378 7.49 -20.30 21.81
N PRO A 379 6.25 -20.62 21.41
CA PRO A 379 5.89 -22.00 21.06
C PRO A 379 6.81 -22.53 19.95
N VAL A 380 7.51 -23.64 20.21
CA VAL A 380 8.45 -24.23 19.26
C VAL A 380 7.72 -24.90 18.09
N GLU A 381 6.62 -25.60 18.38
CA GLU A 381 5.80 -26.26 17.35
C GLU A 381 5.09 -25.22 16.48
N LEU A 382 5.25 -25.36 15.17
CA LEU A 382 4.60 -24.48 14.21
C LEU A 382 3.17 -24.95 13.97
N SER A 383 2.22 -24.09 14.27
CA SER A 383 0.79 -24.36 14.06
C SER A 383 0.37 -24.20 12.61
N HIS A 384 1.00 -23.29 11.84
CA HIS A 384 0.74 -23.07 10.41
C HIS A 384 1.97 -22.48 9.71
N ALA A 385 2.14 -22.82 8.44
CA ALA A 385 3.12 -22.27 7.52
C ALA A 385 2.41 -21.71 6.27
N MET A 386 2.79 -20.52 5.82
CA MET A 386 2.07 -19.79 4.76
C MET A 386 3.01 -19.18 3.72
N VAL A 387 2.91 -19.61 2.46
CA VAL A 387 3.66 -19.03 1.33
C VAL A 387 2.72 -18.17 0.46
N GLY A 388 3.21 -17.03 -0.01
CA GLY A 388 2.50 -16.17 -0.95
C GLY A 388 2.40 -14.71 -0.51
N SER A 389 1.19 -14.14 -0.59
CA SER A 389 0.89 -12.69 -0.54
C SER A 389 1.61 -11.86 -1.61
N CYS A 390 1.42 -10.54 -1.65
CA CYS A 390 2.12 -9.68 -2.61
C CYS A 390 3.66 -9.75 -2.54
N THR A 391 4.23 -10.16 -1.40
CA THR A 391 5.69 -10.09 -1.17
C THR A 391 6.45 -11.24 -1.82
N ASN A 392 5.95 -12.48 -1.72
CA ASN A 392 6.64 -13.69 -2.20
C ASN A 392 5.64 -14.70 -2.80
N SER A 393 5.00 -14.32 -3.91
CA SER A 393 4.03 -15.15 -4.64
C SER A 393 4.25 -15.14 -6.16
N SER A 394 5.45 -14.77 -6.61
CA SER A 394 5.84 -14.86 -8.01
C SER A 394 5.95 -16.31 -8.48
N TYR A 395 6.10 -16.50 -9.80
CA TYR A 395 6.39 -17.83 -10.34
C TYR A 395 7.66 -18.44 -9.70
N GLU A 396 8.74 -17.65 -9.60
CA GLU A 396 10.01 -18.06 -8.98
C GLU A 396 9.81 -18.51 -7.52
N ASP A 397 9.03 -17.76 -6.73
CA ASP A 397 8.74 -18.09 -5.33
C ASP A 397 8.01 -19.44 -5.20
N LEU A 398 7.01 -19.67 -6.06
CA LEU A 398 6.21 -20.90 -6.03
C LEU A 398 7.02 -22.12 -6.50
N ASP A 399 7.87 -21.95 -7.52
CA ASP A 399 8.75 -23.03 -7.96
C ASP A 399 9.81 -23.37 -6.91
N LYS A 400 10.39 -22.37 -6.23
CA LYS A 400 11.30 -22.62 -5.09
C LYS A 400 10.63 -23.46 -3.99
N ALA A 401 9.39 -23.14 -3.63
CA ALA A 401 8.61 -23.95 -2.68
C ALA A 401 8.38 -25.38 -3.20
N ARG A 402 8.01 -25.54 -4.48
CA ARG A 402 7.84 -26.85 -5.11
C ARG A 402 9.13 -27.68 -5.13
N GLN A 403 10.28 -27.06 -5.40
CA GLN A 403 11.57 -27.76 -5.39
C GLN A 403 11.84 -28.40 -4.01
N ILE A 404 11.55 -27.70 -2.91
CA ILE A 404 11.65 -28.28 -1.55
C ILE A 404 10.69 -29.44 -1.37
N VAL A 405 9.45 -29.34 -1.87
CA VAL A 405 8.48 -30.44 -1.85
C VAL A 405 8.98 -31.65 -2.64
N SER A 406 9.57 -31.42 -3.81
CA SER A 406 10.12 -32.48 -4.67
C SER A 406 11.27 -33.22 -3.97
N GLN A 407 12.18 -32.49 -3.32
CA GLN A 407 13.25 -33.07 -2.51
C GLN A 407 12.71 -33.92 -1.35
N ALA A 408 11.74 -33.41 -0.60
CA ALA A 408 11.11 -34.13 0.50
C ALA A 408 10.43 -35.41 0.01
N ARG A 409 9.68 -35.34 -1.09
CA ARG A 409 9.01 -36.48 -1.73
C ARG A 409 10.02 -37.55 -2.16
N ALA A 410 11.12 -37.16 -2.80
CA ALA A 410 12.18 -38.08 -3.20
C ALA A 410 12.77 -38.84 -1.99
N ALA A 411 12.90 -38.14 -0.86
CA ALA A 411 13.33 -38.70 0.41
C ALA A 411 12.26 -39.49 1.17
N GLY A 412 11.06 -39.66 0.62
CA GLY A 412 9.97 -40.44 1.22
C GLY A 412 9.07 -39.65 2.18
N ILE A 413 9.23 -38.34 2.28
CA ILE A 413 8.36 -37.46 3.09
C ILE A 413 7.29 -36.88 2.17
N THR A 414 6.09 -37.44 2.19
CA THR A 414 5.04 -37.11 1.22
C THR A 414 4.07 -36.02 1.68
N LYS A 415 4.13 -35.60 2.95
CA LYS A 415 3.23 -34.60 3.54
C LYS A 415 4.00 -33.63 4.43
N PHE A 416 3.54 -32.38 4.48
CA PHE A 416 4.03 -31.42 5.48
C PHE A 416 3.70 -31.89 6.90
N LYS A 417 4.57 -31.56 7.86
CA LYS A 417 4.29 -31.78 9.28
C LYS A 417 3.39 -30.68 9.84
N THR A 418 3.62 -29.45 9.39
CA THR A 418 2.83 -28.28 9.73
C THR A 418 1.78 -28.03 8.63
N PRO A 419 0.52 -27.71 8.98
CA PRO A 419 -0.47 -27.25 8.01
C PRO A 419 0.07 -26.12 7.13
N PHE A 420 -0.05 -26.29 5.80
CA PHE A 420 0.58 -25.42 4.83
C PHE A 420 -0.46 -24.75 3.92
N MET A 421 -0.37 -23.44 3.76
CA MET A 421 -1.17 -22.66 2.82
C MET A 421 -0.28 -22.00 1.78
N VAL A 422 -0.79 -21.91 0.54
CA VAL A 422 -0.09 -21.23 -0.55
C VAL A 422 -1.04 -20.37 -1.36
N SER A 423 -0.67 -19.10 -1.61
CA SER A 423 -1.45 -18.18 -2.44
C SER A 423 -0.62 -17.69 -3.64
N PRO A 424 -1.04 -17.95 -4.89
CA PRO A 424 -0.48 -17.29 -6.06
C PRO A 424 -0.78 -15.78 -6.06
N GLY A 425 0.12 -14.97 -6.61
CA GLY A 425 -0.04 -13.50 -6.56
C GLY A 425 -1.09 -12.97 -7.53
N SER A 426 -1.36 -13.67 -8.63
CA SER A 426 -2.34 -13.30 -9.64
C SER A 426 -2.96 -14.52 -10.31
N GLU A 427 -4.03 -14.30 -11.08
CA GLU A 427 -4.62 -15.33 -11.92
C GLU A 427 -3.64 -15.83 -12.99
N ARG A 428 -2.82 -14.93 -13.54
CA ARG A 428 -1.76 -15.29 -14.50
C ARG A 428 -0.73 -16.23 -13.88
N ILE A 429 -0.24 -15.90 -12.68
CA ILE A 429 0.70 -16.76 -11.95
C ILE A 429 0.03 -18.07 -11.55
N ARG A 430 -1.21 -18.04 -11.05
CA ARG A 430 -1.96 -19.24 -10.70
C ARG A 430 -2.10 -20.17 -11.90
N ALA A 431 -2.54 -19.65 -13.04
CA ALA A 431 -2.72 -20.43 -14.26
C ALA A 431 -1.40 -21.01 -14.78
N THR A 432 -0.32 -20.23 -14.75
CA THR A 432 1.00 -20.68 -15.17
C THR A 432 1.55 -21.77 -14.24
N ALA A 433 1.49 -21.56 -12.92
CA ALA A 433 1.93 -22.53 -11.93
C ALA A 433 1.06 -23.81 -11.91
N GLU A 434 -0.21 -23.72 -12.30
CA GLU A 434 -1.05 -24.89 -12.51
C GLU A 434 -0.61 -25.68 -13.75
N ALA A 435 -0.37 -25.00 -14.88
CA ALA A 435 0.04 -25.62 -16.13
C ALA A 435 1.40 -26.32 -16.01
N ASP A 436 2.33 -25.73 -15.24
CA ASP A 436 3.66 -26.29 -14.99
C ASP A 436 3.67 -27.34 -13.86
N GLY A 437 2.51 -27.69 -13.28
CA GLY A 437 2.37 -28.73 -12.25
C GLY A 437 2.82 -28.31 -10.85
N ILE A 438 3.29 -27.06 -10.67
CA ILE A 438 3.75 -26.51 -9.39
C ILE A 438 2.67 -26.61 -8.31
N LEU A 439 1.46 -26.12 -8.61
CA LEU A 439 0.36 -26.14 -7.62
C LEU A 439 -0.11 -27.56 -7.33
N GLN A 440 -0.04 -28.48 -8.30
CA GLN A 440 -0.42 -29.87 -8.09
C GLN A 440 0.56 -30.58 -7.14
N GLU A 441 1.87 -30.40 -7.31
CA GLU A 441 2.88 -30.96 -6.40
C GLU A 441 2.72 -30.44 -4.97
N LEU A 442 2.39 -29.16 -4.80
CA LEU A 442 2.09 -28.56 -3.50
C LEU A 442 0.82 -29.17 -2.87
N ARG A 443 -0.27 -29.34 -3.64
CA ARG A 443 -1.51 -30.00 -3.17
C ARG A 443 -1.26 -31.44 -2.75
N ASP A 444 -0.51 -32.19 -3.55
CA ASP A 444 -0.12 -33.56 -3.24
C ASP A 444 0.63 -33.64 -1.90
N ALA A 445 1.44 -32.64 -1.55
CA ALA A 445 2.11 -32.54 -0.25
C ALA A 445 1.19 -32.11 0.90
N GLY A 446 -0.07 -31.78 0.61
CA GLY A 446 -1.08 -31.36 1.59
C GLY A 446 -1.25 -29.85 1.71
N ALA A 447 -0.71 -29.06 0.77
CA ALA A 447 -0.95 -27.62 0.76
C ALA A 447 -2.42 -27.29 0.46
N LYS A 448 -2.97 -26.32 1.18
CA LYS A 448 -4.20 -25.64 0.81
C LYS A 448 -3.88 -24.47 -0.10
N VAL A 449 -4.28 -24.56 -1.37
CA VAL A 449 -4.15 -23.46 -2.33
C VAL A 449 -5.27 -22.44 -2.10
N LEU A 450 -4.87 -21.20 -1.80
CA LEU A 450 -5.76 -20.06 -1.58
C LEU A 450 -6.01 -19.30 -2.88
N SER A 451 -7.04 -18.46 -2.89
CA SER A 451 -7.33 -17.55 -4.00
C SER A 451 -6.21 -16.52 -4.19
N SER A 452 -6.06 -16.03 -5.43
CA SER A 452 -5.12 -14.95 -5.76
C SER A 452 -5.58 -13.61 -5.18
N SER A 453 -5.39 -13.46 -3.87
CA SER A 453 -5.93 -12.40 -3.01
C SER A 453 -5.08 -12.25 -1.75
N CYS A 454 -5.28 -11.19 -0.96
CA CYS A 454 -4.46 -10.93 0.24
C CYS A 454 -4.62 -11.99 1.34
N GLY A 455 -5.85 -12.48 1.56
CA GLY A 455 -6.15 -13.55 2.51
C GLY A 455 -5.53 -13.35 3.92
N PRO A 456 -4.83 -14.34 4.49
CA PRO A 456 -4.24 -14.26 5.83
C PRO A 456 -3.21 -13.13 6.01
N CYS A 457 -2.65 -12.56 4.94
CA CYS A 457 -1.70 -11.46 5.05
C CYS A 457 -2.32 -10.21 5.70
N VAL A 458 -3.61 -9.97 5.45
CA VAL A 458 -4.35 -8.80 5.96
C VAL A 458 -5.29 -9.13 7.13
N GLY A 459 -5.27 -10.37 7.62
CA GLY A 459 -6.18 -10.85 8.65
C GLY A 459 -7.50 -11.41 8.09
N SER A 460 -7.64 -11.51 6.77
CA SER A 460 -8.81 -12.13 6.11
C SER A 460 -8.67 -13.66 6.11
N TRP A 461 -8.60 -14.24 7.31
CA TRP A 461 -8.52 -15.66 7.55
C TRP A 461 -9.50 -16.07 8.65
N ASP A 462 -10.48 -16.91 8.30
CA ASP A 462 -11.36 -17.53 9.28
C ASP A 462 -10.68 -18.77 9.88
N ARG A 463 -9.74 -18.52 10.79
CA ARG A 463 -8.94 -19.56 11.44
C ARG A 463 -9.75 -20.34 12.48
N LYS A 464 -9.80 -21.66 12.35
CA LYS A 464 -10.57 -22.56 13.25
C LYS A 464 -9.74 -23.53 14.10
N ASP A 465 -8.46 -23.71 13.80
CA ASP A 465 -7.58 -24.72 14.41
C ASP A 465 -7.00 -24.30 15.77
N VAL A 466 -7.05 -23.01 16.10
CA VAL A 466 -6.50 -22.44 17.35
C VAL A 466 -7.58 -21.65 18.07
N ALA A 467 -7.76 -21.90 19.37
CA ALA A 467 -8.70 -21.14 20.17
C ALA A 467 -8.22 -19.70 20.38
N LYS A 468 -9.14 -18.74 20.48
CA LYS A 468 -8.77 -17.34 20.78
C LYS A 468 -7.93 -17.27 22.06
N LYS A 469 -6.84 -16.49 22.03
CA LYS A 469 -5.85 -16.31 23.11
C LYS A 469 -4.97 -17.52 23.40
N GLN A 470 -5.07 -18.62 22.65
CA GLN A 470 -4.12 -19.72 22.75
C GLN A 470 -2.78 -19.29 22.17
N LYS A 471 -1.68 -19.55 22.89
CA LYS A 471 -0.32 -19.34 22.39
C LYS A 471 -0.01 -20.37 21.30
N ASN A 472 0.48 -19.89 20.17
CA ASN A 472 0.96 -20.70 19.06
C ASN A 472 1.98 -19.90 18.24
N SER A 473 2.76 -20.59 17.42
CA SER A 473 3.67 -19.96 16.44
C SER A 473 3.21 -20.24 15.02
N VAL A 474 3.36 -19.25 14.15
CA VAL A 474 3.16 -19.37 12.70
C VAL A 474 4.36 -18.79 11.98
N ILE A 475 4.63 -19.30 10.77
CA ILE A 475 5.69 -18.77 9.92
C ILE A 475 5.15 -18.49 8.52
N SER A 476 5.56 -17.38 7.92
CA SER A 476 5.05 -16.97 6.62
C SER A 476 6.09 -16.31 5.72
N SER A 477 5.81 -16.30 4.41
CA SER A 477 6.61 -15.54 3.44
C SER A 477 6.06 -14.13 3.22
N PHE A 478 5.22 -13.64 4.13
CA PHE A 478 4.61 -12.32 4.06
C PHE A 478 5.59 -11.24 4.54
N ASN A 479 5.09 -10.06 4.89
CA ASN A 479 5.88 -8.91 5.31
C ASN A 479 5.59 -8.46 6.76
N ARG A 480 4.34 -8.55 7.22
CA ARG A 480 3.91 -8.10 8.55
C ARG A 480 3.59 -9.25 9.49
N ASN A 481 4.03 -9.10 10.73
CA ASN A 481 3.82 -10.03 11.83
C ASN A 481 3.40 -9.34 13.15
N PHE A 482 2.73 -8.19 13.06
CA PHE A 482 2.19 -7.52 14.25
C PHE A 482 1.22 -8.42 15.02
N ILE A 483 1.01 -8.10 16.30
CA ILE A 483 0.09 -8.81 17.20
C ILE A 483 -1.28 -9.00 16.53
N GLY A 484 -1.73 -10.25 16.40
CA GLY A 484 -3.03 -10.61 15.82
C GLY A 484 -3.18 -10.36 14.32
N ARG A 485 -2.09 -10.10 13.58
CA ARG A 485 -2.16 -9.68 12.17
C ARG A 485 -2.88 -10.68 11.26
N HIS A 486 -2.68 -11.98 11.45
CA HIS A 486 -3.16 -12.99 10.51
C HIS A 486 -4.54 -13.56 10.87
N ASP A 487 -4.82 -13.69 12.16
CA ASP A 487 -5.95 -14.47 12.68
C ASP A 487 -6.71 -13.73 13.80
N SER A 488 -6.38 -12.46 14.06
CA SER A 488 -6.91 -11.67 15.18
C SER A 488 -6.67 -12.29 16.56
N ASN A 489 -5.75 -13.26 16.70
CA ASN A 489 -5.36 -13.83 17.98
C ASN A 489 -4.10 -13.10 18.51
N PRO A 490 -4.19 -12.34 19.61
CA PRO A 490 -3.04 -11.60 20.13
C PRO A 490 -1.93 -12.51 20.70
N ALA A 491 -2.20 -13.79 20.92
CA ALA A 491 -1.23 -14.77 21.42
C ALA A 491 -0.47 -15.54 20.30
N THR A 492 -0.79 -15.29 19.03
CA THR A 492 -0.09 -15.86 17.89
C THR A 492 1.27 -15.17 17.70
N HIS A 493 2.35 -15.93 17.80
CA HIS A 493 3.71 -15.50 17.50
C HIS A 493 3.97 -15.67 16.01
N SER A 494 4.15 -14.58 15.25
CA SER A 494 4.27 -14.65 13.79
C SER A 494 5.69 -14.35 13.32
N PHE A 495 6.25 -15.25 12.53
CA PHE A 495 7.58 -15.11 11.95
C PHE A 495 7.48 -14.93 10.44
N VAL A 496 8.30 -14.05 9.87
CA VAL A 496 8.38 -13.80 8.43
C VAL A 496 9.76 -14.14 7.89
N THR A 497 9.81 -14.84 6.75
CA THR A 497 11.04 -15.26 6.08
C THR A 497 10.79 -15.50 4.58
N SER A 498 11.69 -16.17 3.87
CA SER A 498 11.58 -16.52 2.45
C SER A 498 10.66 -17.74 2.21
N PRO A 499 10.02 -17.86 1.03
CA PRO A 499 9.10 -18.97 0.75
C PRO A 499 9.77 -20.36 0.82
N GLU A 500 11.03 -20.48 0.41
CA GLU A 500 11.83 -21.69 0.53
C GLU A 500 12.09 -22.08 1.98
N LEU A 501 12.40 -21.10 2.85
CA LEU A 501 12.55 -21.36 4.28
C LEU A 501 11.21 -21.74 4.92
N VAL A 502 10.12 -21.03 4.65
CA VAL A 502 8.78 -21.40 5.16
C VAL A 502 8.44 -22.84 4.81
N THR A 503 8.74 -23.26 3.58
CA THR A 503 8.49 -24.63 3.11
C THR A 503 9.39 -25.63 3.85
N ALA A 504 10.66 -25.31 4.08
CA ALA A 504 11.57 -26.14 4.88
C ALA A 504 11.11 -26.25 6.35
N PHE A 505 10.69 -25.14 6.96
CA PHE A 505 10.10 -25.10 8.30
C PHE A 505 8.83 -25.94 8.40
N ALA A 506 8.00 -25.97 7.36
CA ALA A 506 6.78 -26.79 7.34
C ALA A 506 7.05 -28.30 7.35
N TYR A 507 8.17 -28.74 6.76
CA TYR A 507 8.65 -30.12 6.87
C TYR A 507 9.42 -30.38 8.18
N GLY A 508 10.10 -29.37 8.72
CA GLY A 508 10.75 -29.42 10.02
C GLY A 508 9.74 -29.57 11.17
N GLY A 509 8.61 -28.84 11.09
CA GLY A 509 7.53 -28.80 12.09
C GLY A 509 7.76 -27.80 13.23
N ARG A 510 8.97 -27.23 13.33
CA ARG A 510 9.45 -26.55 14.52
C ARG A 510 10.23 -25.28 14.18
N LEU A 511 10.06 -24.23 14.99
CA LEU A 511 10.60 -22.89 14.80
C LEU A 511 12.13 -22.82 14.96
N ASP A 512 12.72 -23.73 15.72
CA ASP A 512 14.17 -23.82 15.93
C ASP A 512 14.87 -24.79 14.95
N PHE A 513 14.19 -25.17 13.86
CA PHE A 513 14.77 -25.93 12.76
C PHE A 513 15.71 -25.05 11.91
N ASN A 514 16.89 -25.57 11.57
CA ASN A 514 17.81 -24.92 10.65
C ASN A 514 18.07 -25.80 9.42
N PRO A 515 17.53 -25.47 8.23
CA PRO A 515 17.71 -26.31 7.03
C PRO A 515 19.16 -26.39 6.52
N LEU A 516 20.07 -25.52 6.99
CA LEU A 516 21.48 -25.56 6.60
C LEU A 516 22.24 -26.68 7.32
N THR A 517 21.80 -27.05 8.52
CA THR A 517 22.52 -27.99 9.40
C THR A 517 21.72 -29.24 9.72
N ASP A 518 20.42 -29.09 9.91
CA ASP A 518 19.56 -30.11 10.51
C ASP A 518 19.07 -31.09 9.45
N SER A 519 18.57 -32.24 9.90
CA SER A 519 18.00 -33.26 9.02
C SER A 519 16.60 -33.63 9.48
N ILE A 520 15.77 -34.06 8.54
CA ILE A 520 14.40 -34.48 8.77
C ILE A 520 14.38 -36.00 8.68
N ALA A 521 13.83 -36.65 9.71
CA ALA A 521 13.67 -38.10 9.71
C ALA A 521 12.63 -38.52 8.65
N SER A 522 12.95 -39.56 7.88
CA SER A 522 12.03 -40.22 6.96
C SER A 522 12.20 -41.74 7.05
N ASP A 523 11.26 -42.48 6.46
CA ASP A 523 11.32 -43.95 6.36
C ASP A 523 12.55 -44.44 5.57
N LYS A 524 13.18 -43.55 4.77
CA LYS A 524 14.41 -43.83 4.01
C LYS A 524 15.68 -43.35 4.71
N GLY A 525 15.58 -42.87 5.95
CA GLY A 525 16.68 -42.31 6.74
C GLY A 525 16.57 -40.80 6.95
N ASN A 526 17.61 -40.20 7.53
CA ASN A 526 17.63 -38.76 7.76
C ASN A 526 18.00 -38.03 6.46
N VAL A 527 17.15 -37.10 6.01
CA VAL A 527 17.40 -36.26 4.84
C VAL A 527 17.71 -34.83 5.23
N ARG A 528 18.70 -34.23 4.58
CA ARG A 528 18.93 -32.78 4.62
C ARG A 528 18.43 -32.17 3.31
N LEU A 529 17.60 -31.14 3.43
CA LEU A 529 17.13 -30.39 2.26
C LEU A 529 18.28 -29.56 1.70
N SER A 530 18.28 -29.37 0.38
CA SER A 530 19.25 -28.56 -0.35
C SER A 530 18.61 -27.23 -0.78
N PRO A 531 19.39 -26.14 -0.89
CA PRO A 531 18.84 -24.86 -1.34
C PRO A 531 18.23 -25.01 -2.75
N PRO A 532 17.06 -24.40 -3.00
CA PRO A 532 16.45 -24.43 -4.33
C PRO A 532 17.20 -23.51 -5.30
N VAL A 533 17.04 -23.74 -6.59
CA VAL A 533 17.58 -22.89 -7.66
C VAL A 533 16.48 -21.93 -8.13
N GLY A 534 16.82 -20.65 -8.32
CA GLY A 534 15.87 -19.65 -8.80
C GLY A 534 15.69 -19.71 -10.31
N GLU A 535 14.52 -20.14 -10.77
CA GLU A 535 14.05 -19.96 -12.14
C GLU A 535 13.22 -18.66 -12.22
N GLU A 536 13.85 -17.57 -12.65
CA GLU A 536 13.26 -16.21 -12.62
C GLU A 536 11.92 -16.14 -13.36
N LEU A 537 11.80 -16.83 -14.50
CA LEU A 537 10.66 -16.73 -15.41
C LEU A 537 10.23 -18.12 -15.90
N PRO A 538 8.92 -18.33 -16.14
CA PRO A 538 8.45 -19.52 -16.84
C PRO A 538 8.88 -19.49 -18.32
N THR A 539 8.79 -20.63 -18.99
CA THR A 539 8.97 -20.68 -20.46
C THR A 539 7.97 -19.77 -21.18
N ARG A 540 6.74 -19.69 -20.66
CA ARG A 540 5.70 -18.75 -21.08
C ARG A 540 4.73 -18.52 -19.94
N PHE A 541 4.16 -17.33 -19.83
CA PHE A 541 3.01 -17.11 -18.96
C PHE A 541 1.72 -17.58 -19.63
N GLU A 542 0.89 -18.29 -18.88
CA GLU A 542 -0.48 -18.62 -19.26
C GLU A 542 -1.42 -17.46 -18.93
N SER A 543 -2.37 -17.13 -19.81
CA SER A 543 -3.24 -15.96 -19.63
C SER A 543 -4.21 -16.08 -18.46
N GLY A 544 -4.59 -17.32 -18.09
CA GLY A 544 -5.64 -17.58 -17.10
C GLY A 544 -7.01 -17.06 -17.55
N GLN A 545 -7.90 -16.82 -16.58
CA GLN A 545 -9.20 -16.20 -16.80
C GLN A 545 -9.09 -14.69 -17.03
N ASP A 546 -9.86 -14.15 -18.00
CA ASP A 546 -9.96 -12.70 -18.19
C ASP A 546 -10.88 -12.07 -17.14
N LEU A 547 -10.24 -11.48 -16.13
CA LEU A 547 -10.89 -10.84 -15.00
C LEU A 547 -10.74 -9.31 -15.03
N PHE A 548 -10.27 -8.74 -16.14
CA PHE A 548 -10.15 -7.29 -16.29
C PHE A 548 -11.35 -6.69 -17.01
N GLN A 549 -12.02 -5.75 -16.36
CA GLN A 549 -12.97 -4.85 -16.99
C GLN A 549 -12.20 -3.59 -17.45
N PRO A 550 -12.08 -3.33 -18.75
CA PRO A 550 -11.39 -2.16 -19.26
C PRO A 550 -12.16 -0.87 -18.92
N PRO A 551 -11.46 0.29 -18.85
CA PRO A 551 -12.11 1.59 -18.68
C PRO A 551 -13.04 1.88 -19.86
N SER A 552 -14.24 2.39 -19.59
CA SER A 552 -15.19 2.80 -20.64
C SER A 552 -14.78 4.13 -21.28
N SER A 553 -14.86 4.24 -22.61
CA SER A 553 -14.74 5.50 -23.33
C SER A 553 -15.98 6.39 -23.19
N ASP A 554 -17.16 5.79 -23.03
CA ASP A 554 -18.47 6.44 -23.12
C ASP A 554 -19.26 6.44 -21.78
N GLY A 555 -18.57 6.26 -20.66
CA GLY A 555 -19.15 6.00 -19.33
C GLY A 555 -20.07 7.09 -18.74
N GLY A 556 -20.17 8.26 -19.36
CA GLY A 556 -20.94 9.40 -18.83
C GLY A 556 -22.43 9.12 -18.58
N ALA A 557 -23.04 8.19 -19.32
CA ALA A 557 -24.46 7.83 -19.21
C ALA A 557 -24.75 6.73 -18.17
N GLU A 558 -23.74 6.10 -17.57
CA GLU A 558 -23.94 4.96 -16.68
C GLU A 558 -24.27 5.38 -15.24
N ALA A 559 -25.20 4.66 -14.60
CA ALA A 559 -25.51 4.84 -13.20
C ALA A 559 -24.52 4.07 -12.31
N VAL A 560 -24.11 4.67 -11.20
CA VAL A 560 -23.34 3.97 -10.17
C VAL A 560 -24.31 3.15 -9.31
N ALA A 561 -24.03 1.87 -9.14
CA ALA A 561 -24.85 0.96 -8.35
C ALA A 561 -24.64 1.21 -6.85
N ILE A 562 -25.57 1.92 -6.21
CA ILE A 562 -25.70 2.04 -4.76
C ILE A 562 -27.17 1.90 -4.42
N HIS A 563 -27.50 0.94 -3.56
CA HIS A 563 -28.88 0.81 -3.07
C HIS A 563 -29.19 1.96 -2.08
N PRO A 564 -30.33 2.66 -2.18
CA PRO A 564 -30.67 3.76 -1.27
C PRO A 564 -30.67 3.37 0.21
N ASP A 565 -31.10 2.13 0.52
CA ASP A 565 -31.14 1.58 1.87
C ASP A 565 -29.90 0.73 2.21
N SER A 566 -28.80 0.90 1.47
CA SER A 566 -27.57 0.16 1.74
C SER A 566 -27.02 0.49 3.13
N GLU A 567 -26.67 -0.53 3.91
CA GLU A 567 -25.90 -0.34 5.14
C GLU A 567 -24.38 -0.34 4.89
N ARG A 568 -23.93 -0.67 3.67
CA ARG A 568 -22.51 -0.82 3.30
C ARG A 568 -21.94 0.40 2.57
N LEU A 569 -22.77 1.06 1.77
CA LEU A 569 -22.40 2.14 0.85
C LEU A 569 -23.34 3.33 1.04
N GLN A 570 -22.78 4.54 1.12
CA GLN A 570 -23.54 5.78 1.24
C GLN A 570 -22.88 6.84 0.36
N LEU A 571 -23.66 7.48 -0.53
CA LEU A 571 -23.18 8.66 -1.25
C LEU A 571 -22.78 9.76 -0.25
N LEU A 572 -21.61 10.35 -0.48
CA LEU A 572 -21.15 11.46 0.33
C LEU A 572 -21.92 12.73 -0.03
N GLN A 573 -22.37 13.44 1.00
CA GLN A 573 -22.84 14.80 0.86
C GLN A 573 -21.67 15.76 1.00
N PRO A 574 -21.49 16.72 0.08
CA PRO A 574 -20.47 17.75 0.21
C PRO A 574 -20.55 18.45 1.57
N PHE A 575 -19.42 18.56 2.27
CA PHE A 575 -19.39 19.29 3.53
C PHE A 575 -19.72 20.77 3.31
N PRO A 576 -20.37 21.45 4.26
CA PRO A 576 -20.65 22.87 4.11
C PRO A 576 -19.36 23.68 4.11
N ALA A 577 -19.31 24.71 3.27
CA ALA A 577 -18.23 25.69 3.23
C ALA A 577 -18.03 26.37 4.59
N TRP A 578 -16.81 26.89 4.82
CA TRP A 578 -16.46 27.59 6.06
C TRP A 578 -17.44 28.73 6.31
N GLN A 579 -17.98 28.78 7.52
CA GLN A 579 -18.88 29.84 7.95
C GLN A 579 -18.12 30.78 8.88
N LYS A 580 -18.24 32.09 8.68
CA LYS A 580 -17.64 33.08 9.58
C LYS A 580 -18.12 32.83 11.02
N GLY A 581 -17.20 32.79 11.97
CA GLY A 581 -17.49 32.50 13.37
C GLY A 581 -17.64 31.01 13.69
N ALA A 582 -17.40 30.09 12.74
CA ALA A 582 -17.50 28.64 12.98
C ALA A 582 -16.57 28.13 14.09
N ALA A 583 -15.48 28.86 14.37
CA ALA A 583 -14.53 28.54 15.41
C ALA A 583 -14.72 29.37 16.71
N GLN A 584 -15.88 29.99 16.91
CA GLN A 584 -16.20 30.71 18.15
C GLN A 584 -17.04 29.84 19.09
N THR A 585 -16.76 29.94 20.40
CA THR A 585 -17.54 29.30 21.48
C THR A 585 -17.77 27.80 21.27
N MET A 586 -16.75 27.08 20.80
CA MET A 586 -16.83 25.63 20.61
C MET A 586 -16.81 24.91 21.97
N GLU A 587 -17.60 23.85 22.10
CA GLU A 587 -17.52 22.95 23.25
C GLU A 587 -16.31 22.01 23.12
N LEU A 588 -15.64 21.71 24.24
CA LEU A 588 -14.63 20.67 24.29
C LEU A 588 -15.31 19.29 24.28
N LEU A 589 -15.21 18.54 23.17
CA LEU A 589 -15.82 17.20 23.07
C LEU A 589 -15.08 16.18 23.94
N ILE A 590 -13.74 16.18 23.84
CA ILE A 590 -12.86 15.28 24.59
C ILE A 590 -11.44 15.86 24.62
N LYS A 591 -10.77 15.71 25.75
CA LYS A 591 -9.32 15.90 25.90
C LYS A 591 -8.68 14.52 25.95
N VAL A 592 -7.98 14.13 24.88
CA VAL A 592 -7.36 12.81 24.78
C VAL A 592 -6.06 12.79 25.56
N LYS A 593 -5.86 11.74 26.37
CA LYS A 593 -4.66 11.54 27.20
C LYS A 593 -3.75 10.45 26.62
N GLY A 594 -2.48 10.77 26.44
CA GLY A 594 -1.47 9.82 25.97
C GLY A 594 -1.64 9.45 24.48
N LYS A 595 -1.19 8.24 24.14
CA LYS A 595 -1.14 7.76 22.75
C LYS A 595 -2.55 7.64 22.14
N CYS A 596 -2.77 8.28 21.00
CA CYS A 596 -4.01 8.17 20.24
C CYS A 596 -3.73 7.94 18.75
N THR A 597 -3.82 6.68 18.33
CA THR A 597 -3.62 6.26 16.93
C THR A 597 -4.92 6.42 16.11
N THR A 598 -4.86 6.25 14.80
CA THR A 598 -6.08 6.18 13.97
C THR A 598 -6.98 4.99 14.31
N ASP A 599 -6.46 3.92 14.93
CA ASP A 599 -7.30 2.85 15.52
C ASP A 599 -7.99 3.27 16.82
N HIS A 600 -7.48 4.29 17.51
CA HIS A 600 -8.19 4.91 18.64
C HIS A 600 -9.33 5.83 18.15
N ILE A 601 -9.10 6.52 17.04
CA ILE A 601 -10.06 7.47 16.44
C ILE A 601 -11.15 6.74 15.64
N SER A 602 -10.79 5.78 14.80
CA SER A 602 -11.72 5.00 13.97
C SER A 602 -11.28 3.53 13.96
N PRO A 603 -11.71 2.75 14.97
CA PRO A 603 -11.34 1.34 15.10
C PRO A 603 -11.70 0.51 13.86
N ALA A 604 -10.85 -0.46 13.53
CA ALA A 604 -11.10 -1.45 12.47
C ALA A 604 -11.94 -2.64 12.98
N GLY A 605 -11.63 -3.86 12.53
CA GLY A 605 -12.34 -5.08 12.92
C GLY A 605 -13.79 -5.09 12.41
N PRO A 606 -14.81 -5.17 13.30
CA PRO A 606 -16.21 -5.26 12.88
C PRO A 606 -16.71 -4.03 12.09
N TRP A 607 -15.99 -2.91 12.15
CA TRP A 607 -16.31 -1.68 11.42
C TRP A 607 -15.90 -1.70 9.94
N TYR A 608 -15.11 -2.69 9.49
CA TYR A 608 -14.69 -2.79 8.08
C TYR A 608 -15.87 -2.83 7.10
N LYS A 609 -16.98 -3.47 7.50
CA LYS A 609 -18.20 -3.52 6.68
C LYS A 609 -18.79 -2.13 6.39
N TYR A 610 -18.53 -1.13 7.23
CA TYR A 610 -19.06 0.23 7.09
C TYR A 610 -18.10 1.22 6.41
N ARG A 611 -16.98 0.76 5.84
CA ARG A 611 -15.98 1.65 5.20
C ARG A 611 -16.54 2.50 4.06
N GLY A 612 -17.59 2.05 3.38
CA GLY A 612 -18.29 2.81 2.34
C GLY A 612 -19.49 3.63 2.85
N HIS A 613 -19.79 3.58 4.16
CA HIS A 613 -20.99 4.21 4.73
C HIS A 613 -20.59 5.15 5.88
N LEU A 614 -20.37 6.42 5.56
CA LEU A 614 -19.80 7.39 6.49
C LEU A 614 -20.62 7.55 7.78
N GLU A 615 -21.95 7.54 7.70
CA GLU A 615 -22.79 7.63 8.88
C GLU A 615 -22.67 6.43 9.83
N ASN A 616 -22.65 5.21 9.29
CA ASN A 616 -22.56 3.99 10.09
C ASN A 616 -21.20 3.85 10.74
N ILE A 617 -20.12 4.12 9.99
CA ILE A 617 -18.76 4.04 10.55
C ILE A 617 -18.51 5.13 11.60
N SER A 618 -19.11 6.32 11.47
CA SER A 618 -18.99 7.40 12.47
C SER A 618 -19.49 7.02 13.86
N ASN A 619 -20.21 5.90 14.02
CA ASN A 619 -20.57 5.36 15.34
C ASN A 619 -19.39 4.75 16.10
N ASN A 620 -18.20 4.66 15.49
CA ASN A 620 -16.98 4.19 16.13
C ASN A 620 -16.03 5.32 16.57
N MET A 621 -16.36 6.57 16.24
CA MET A 621 -15.46 7.71 16.42
C MET A 621 -14.99 7.82 17.88
N LEU A 622 -13.69 7.70 18.10
CA LEU A 622 -12.99 7.81 19.39
C LEU A 622 -13.45 6.80 20.45
N THR A 623 -14.10 5.70 20.07
CA THR A 623 -14.65 4.69 21.01
C THR A 623 -13.61 3.93 21.83
N THR A 624 -12.33 4.05 21.48
CA THR A 624 -11.23 3.42 22.23
C THR A 624 -10.20 4.43 22.74
N ALA A 625 -10.47 5.74 22.61
CA ALA A 625 -9.58 6.79 23.10
C ALA A 625 -9.73 7.03 24.60
N THR A 626 -8.62 7.36 25.28
CA THR A 626 -8.60 7.69 26.71
C THR A 626 -8.93 9.16 26.93
N ASN A 627 -9.92 9.46 27.76
CA ASN A 627 -10.30 10.81 28.15
C ASN A 627 -9.50 11.27 29.40
N ALA A 628 -8.87 12.44 29.34
CA ALA A 628 -8.04 12.99 30.41
C ALA A 628 -8.81 13.33 31.69
N PHE A 629 -10.13 13.51 31.59
CA PHE A 629 -11.00 13.85 32.73
C PHE A 629 -11.69 12.64 33.37
N LEU A 630 -11.49 11.45 32.81
CA LEU A 630 -12.05 10.20 33.33
C LEU A 630 -10.92 9.32 33.89
N PRO A 631 -11.23 8.39 34.82
CA PRO A 631 -10.28 7.37 35.26
C PRO A 631 -9.70 6.60 34.07
N ALA A 632 -8.38 6.71 33.88
CA ALA A 632 -7.69 6.13 32.73
C ALA A 632 -7.44 4.62 32.86
N ASP A 633 -7.60 4.09 34.08
CA ASP A 633 -7.44 2.69 34.46
C ASP A 633 -8.74 1.87 34.38
N ASP A 634 -9.88 2.51 34.09
CA ASP A 634 -11.16 1.83 33.87
C ASP A 634 -11.40 1.59 32.36
N PRO A 635 -11.28 0.35 31.86
CA PRO A 635 -11.50 0.03 30.46
C PRO A 635 -12.94 0.27 29.99
N GLN A 636 -13.92 0.32 30.91
CA GLN A 636 -15.31 0.59 30.57
C GLN A 636 -15.55 2.05 30.18
N LEU A 637 -14.66 2.95 30.58
CA LEU A 637 -14.73 4.38 30.31
C LEU A 637 -13.93 4.80 29.07
N LEU A 638 -13.26 3.86 28.40
CA LEU A 638 -12.64 4.13 27.11
C LEU A 638 -13.70 4.65 26.12
N GLY A 639 -13.33 5.68 25.38
CA GLY A 639 -14.21 6.34 24.42
C GLY A 639 -15.46 7.00 25.00
N HIS A 640 -15.51 7.22 26.32
CA HIS A 640 -16.57 8.00 26.96
C HIS A 640 -16.17 9.46 27.13
N THR A 641 -17.17 10.34 27.07
CA THR A 641 -17.03 11.74 27.43
C THR A 641 -18.28 12.25 28.11
N ARG A 642 -18.12 13.29 28.92
CA ARG A 642 -19.23 13.95 29.56
C ARG A 642 -19.86 14.93 28.58
N HIS A 643 -21.15 14.77 28.33
CA HIS A 643 -21.89 15.64 27.43
C HIS A 643 -21.83 17.09 27.96
N PRO A 644 -21.32 18.06 27.18
CA PRO A 644 -21.01 19.41 27.71
C PRO A 644 -22.26 20.17 28.17
N ILE A 645 -23.43 19.87 27.58
CA ILE A 645 -24.74 20.44 27.93
C ILE A 645 -25.48 19.69 29.05
N THR A 646 -25.67 18.37 28.93
CA THR A 646 -26.49 17.59 29.89
C THR A 646 -25.69 17.05 31.08
N ALA A 647 -24.36 17.11 31.02
CA ALA A 647 -23.42 16.52 31.97
C ALA A 647 -23.49 14.97 32.11
N GLU A 648 -24.30 14.30 31.28
CA GLU A 648 -24.39 12.84 31.22
C GLU A 648 -23.13 12.23 30.62
N LEU A 649 -22.69 11.09 31.16
CA LEU A 649 -21.56 10.34 30.64
C LEU A 649 -22.04 9.38 29.55
N GLN A 650 -21.54 9.55 28.33
CA GLN A 650 -21.94 8.77 27.15
C GLN A 650 -20.72 8.48 26.27
N VAL A 651 -20.85 7.54 25.34
CA VAL A 651 -19.78 7.32 24.35
C VAL A 651 -19.65 8.52 23.42
N VAL A 652 -18.43 8.88 23.07
CA VAL A 652 -18.07 10.07 22.27
C VAL A 652 -18.94 10.26 21.00
N PRO A 653 -19.21 9.25 20.15
CA PRO A 653 -19.97 9.46 18.93
C PRO A 653 -21.43 9.82 19.18
N GLN A 654 -22.03 9.36 20.29
CA GLN A 654 -23.40 9.73 20.68
C GLN A 654 -23.46 11.21 21.09
N VAL A 655 -22.50 11.66 21.91
CA VAL A 655 -22.38 13.06 22.31
C VAL A 655 -22.18 13.95 21.09
N ALA A 656 -21.23 13.62 20.22
CA ALA A 656 -20.95 14.41 19.02
C ALA A 656 -22.16 14.50 18.08
N ARG A 657 -22.92 13.41 17.90
CA ARG A 657 -24.16 13.40 17.11
C ARG A 657 -25.23 14.29 17.73
N ASN A 658 -25.40 14.27 19.05
CA ASN A 658 -26.35 15.14 19.74
C ASN A 658 -25.98 16.62 19.61
N LEU A 659 -24.69 16.96 19.77
CA LEU A 659 -24.19 18.32 19.57
C LEU A 659 -24.44 18.81 18.14
N LYS A 660 -24.16 17.97 17.13
CA LYS A 660 -24.45 18.27 15.72
C LYS A 660 -25.93 18.57 15.50
N GLN A 661 -26.83 17.75 16.04
CA GLN A 661 -28.29 17.94 15.91
C GLN A 661 -28.76 19.25 16.55
N ARG A 662 -28.08 19.74 17.59
CA ARG A 662 -28.34 21.03 18.25
C ARG A 662 -27.63 22.21 17.59
N GLY A 663 -26.86 22.00 16.51
CA GLY A 663 -26.05 23.04 15.88
C GLY A 663 -24.85 23.50 16.70
N VAL A 664 -24.43 22.72 17.70
CA VAL A 664 -23.31 23.06 18.59
C VAL A 664 -22.01 22.55 17.99
N ARG A 665 -21.07 23.49 17.79
CA ARG A 665 -19.72 23.20 17.30
C ARG A 665 -18.82 22.75 18.43
N TRP A 666 -17.87 21.89 18.10
CA TRP A 666 -16.95 21.33 19.08
C TRP A 666 -15.54 21.15 18.52
N CYS A 667 -14.57 21.00 19.42
CA CYS A 667 -13.20 20.64 19.11
C CYS A 667 -12.70 19.47 19.97
N ILE A 668 -11.60 18.87 19.53
CA ILE A 668 -10.85 17.85 20.26
C ILE A 668 -9.52 18.45 20.72
N VAL A 669 -9.09 18.13 21.93
CA VAL A 669 -7.72 18.41 22.40
C VAL A 669 -6.94 17.10 22.45
N GLY A 670 -5.85 17.01 21.68
CA GLY A 670 -4.99 15.84 21.59
C GLY A 670 -3.65 16.01 22.31
N ASP A 671 -3.01 14.88 22.62
CA ASP A 671 -1.65 14.84 23.18
C ASP A 671 -0.59 14.84 22.06
N HIS A 672 0.59 14.29 22.30
CA HIS A 672 1.65 14.12 21.31
C HIS A 672 1.29 13.10 20.23
N ASN A 673 1.73 13.39 18.99
CA ASN A 673 1.63 12.52 17.82
C ASN A 673 0.20 12.01 17.55
N TYR A 674 -0.79 12.88 17.73
CA TYR A 674 -2.20 12.55 17.56
C TYR A 674 -2.49 12.04 16.14
N GLY A 675 -3.18 10.90 16.04
CA GLY A 675 -3.52 10.25 14.78
C GLY A 675 -2.39 9.40 14.19
N GLU A 676 -1.48 8.89 15.01
CA GLU A 676 -0.43 7.94 14.58
C GLU A 676 -1.03 6.68 13.92
N GLY A 677 -0.31 6.07 12.98
CA GLY A 677 -0.66 4.74 12.47
C GLY A 677 -1.25 4.75 11.06
N SER A 678 -2.28 3.92 10.83
CA SER A 678 -2.83 3.63 9.51
C SER A 678 -3.37 4.89 8.80
N SER A 679 -3.23 4.95 7.46
CA SER A 679 -3.59 6.09 6.59
C SER A 679 -5.10 6.33 6.41
N ARG A 680 -5.94 5.78 7.30
CA ARG A 680 -7.40 5.81 7.20
C ARG A 680 -7.92 7.25 7.29
N GLU A 681 -8.52 7.71 6.19
CA GLU A 681 -9.16 9.03 6.11
C GLU A 681 -10.45 9.14 6.92
N HIS A 682 -11.08 8.01 7.28
CA HIS A 682 -12.25 7.96 8.17
C HIS A 682 -12.00 8.66 9.50
N ALA A 683 -10.78 8.57 10.05
CA ALA A 683 -10.39 9.28 11.27
C ALA A 683 -10.49 10.82 11.16
N ALA A 684 -10.54 11.39 9.94
CA ALA A 684 -10.81 12.80 9.71
C ALA A 684 -12.26 13.05 9.20
N LEU A 685 -12.80 12.14 8.39
CA LEU A 685 -14.18 12.24 7.88
C LEU A 685 -15.21 12.14 8.99
N GLU A 686 -15.04 11.26 9.98
CA GLU A 686 -16.02 11.04 11.05
C GLU A 686 -16.12 12.27 11.99
N PRO A 687 -15.02 12.84 12.52
CA PRO A 687 -15.12 14.09 13.27
C PRO A 687 -15.78 15.22 12.49
N ARG A 688 -15.44 15.36 11.20
CA ARG A 688 -16.03 16.36 10.32
C ARG A 688 -17.52 16.11 10.10
N TYR A 689 -17.91 14.87 9.85
CA TYR A 689 -19.30 14.45 9.66
C TYR A 689 -20.12 14.69 10.92
N LEU A 690 -19.56 14.45 12.11
CA LEU A 690 -20.22 14.66 13.40
C LEU A 690 -20.15 16.11 13.92
N GLY A 691 -19.76 17.08 13.07
CA GLY A 691 -19.88 18.52 13.36
C GLY A 691 -18.64 19.16 13.99
N GLY A 692 -17.54 18.43 14.11
CA GLY A 692 -16.26 18.94 14.61
C GLY A 692 -15.66 20.00 13.70
N VAL A 693 -14.95 20.95 14.31
CA VAL A 693 -14.34 22.10 13.61
C VAL A 693 -12.82 22.04 13.66
N ALA A 694 -12.25 21.73 14.83
CA ALA A 694 -10.81 21.77 15.06
C ALA A 694 -10.33 20.58 15.89
N VAL A 695 -9.07 20.22 15.67
CA VAL A 695 -8.30 19.35 16.56
C VAL A 695 -7.06 20.15 16.98
N ILE A 696 -6.84 20.30 18.28
CA ILE A 696 -5.73 21.06 18.84
C ILE A 696 -4.85 20.10 19.62
N ALA A 697 -3.60 19.88 19.20
CA ALA A 697 -2.76 18.84 19.78
C ALA A 697 -1.36 19.35 20.15
N ARG A 698 -0.61 18.61 20.97
CA ARG A 698 0.83 18.91 21.15
C ARG A 698 1.61 18.65 19.87
N SER A 699 1.25 17.62 19.10
CA SER A 699 1.74 17.37 17.75
C SER A 699 0.84 16.38 17.01
N PHE A 700 0.95 16.32 15.67
CA PHE A 700 0.19 15.39 14.83
C PHE A 700 1.09 14.38 14.11
N ALA A 701 0.53 13.23 13.78
CA ALA A 701 1.08 12.37 12.75
C ALA A 701 0.78 12.96 11.35
N ARG A 702 1.80 13.00 10.48
CA ARG A 702 1.77 13.64 9.15
C ARG A 702 0.52 13.33 8.32
N ILE A 703 0.20 12.05 8.12
CA ILE A 703 -0.92 11.63 7.26
C ILE A 703 -2.26 12.08 7.83
N HIS A 704 -2.43 11.97 9.15
CA HIS A 704 -3.67 12.36 9.81
C HIS A 704 -3.88 13.88 9.75
N GLU A 705 -2.81 14.67 9.94
CA GLU A 705 -2.86 16.12 9.76
C GLU A 705 -3.32 16.51 8.35
N THR A 706 -2.74 15.90 7.31
CA THR A 706 -3.18 16.12 5.92
C THR A 706 -4.65 15.75 5.73
N ASN A 707 -5.08 14.60 6.26
CA ASN A 707 -6.48 14.17 6.15
C ASN A 707 -7.44 15.18 6.82
N LEU A 708 -7.10 15.71 8.00
CA LEU A 708 -7.91 16.75 8.67
C LEU A 708 -8.05 18.01 7.79
N LYS A 709 -6.94 18.48 7.21
CA LYS A 709 -6.96 19.64 6.29
C LYS A 709 -7.84 19.38 5.07
N LYS A 710 -7.75 18.19 4.47
CA LYS A 710 -8.55 17.81 3.29
C LYS A 710 -10.05 17.77 3.59
N GLN A 711 -10.45 17.39 4.80
CA GLN A 711 -11.85 17.42 5.21
C GLN A 711 -12.32 18.79 5.73
N GLY A 712 -11.49 19.83 5.60
CA GLY A 712 -11.83 21.20 6.00
C GLY A 712 -11.95 21.38 7.51
N MET A 713 -11.20 20.59 8.29
CA MET A 713 -11.01 20.80 9.73
C MET A 713 -9.72 21.60 9.97
N LEU A 714 -9.60 22.23 11.15
CA LEU A 714 -8.40 22.94 11.60
C LEU A 714 -7.53 22.06 12.51
N PRO A 715 -6.47 21.40 12.01
CA PRO A 715 -5.42 20.85 12.86
C PRO A 715 -4.48 21.97 13.31
N LEU A 716 -4.36 22.17 14.62
CA LEU A 716 -3.53 23.22 15.22
C LEU A 716 -2.62 22.64 16.31
N THR A 717 -1.39 23.12 16.41
CA THR A 717 -0.46 22.70 17.47
C THR A 717 -0.26 23.79 18.50
N PHE A 718 -0.09 23.43 19.77
CA PHE A 718 0.27 24.41 20.80
C PHE A 718 1.67 24.98 20.52
N GLU A 719 1.83 26.31 20.63
CA GLU A 719 3.18 26.91 20.62
C GLU A 719 3.98 26.45 21.85
N ASP A 720 3.36 26.51 23.02
CA ASP A 720 3.84 25.88 24.25
C ASP A 720 3.04 24.61 24.54
N PRO A 721 3.63 23.41 24.37
CA PRO A 721 2.96 22.14 24.66
C PRO A 721 2.34 22.08 26.08
N ALA A 722 2.92 22.74 27.09
CA ALA A 722 2.38 22.75 28.45
C ALA A 722 0.99 23.42 28.55
N THR A 723 0.59 24.20 27.53
CA THR A 723 -0.78 24.74 27.40
C THR A 723 -1.85 23.65 27.46
N TYR A 724 -1.56 22.44 26.96
CA TYR A 724 -2.46 21.30 27.06
C TYR A 724 -2.89 21.04 28.50
N ASP A 725 -1.99 21.19 29.49
CA ASP A 725 -2.28 20.86 30.89
C ASP A 725 -3.24 21.85 31.54
N ARG A 726 -3.34 23.07 31.01
CA ARG A 726 -4.22 24.14 31.50
C ARG A 726 -5.68 23.99 31.10
N ILE A 727 -5.98 23.19 30.07
CA ILE A 727 -7.34 22.99 29.55
C ILE A 727 -8.12 22.06 30.50
N ALA A 728 -9.27 22.52 30.97
CA ALA A 728 -10.13 21.85 31.95
C ALA A 728 -11.43 21.32 31.34
N GLU A 729 -12.10 20.41 32.06
CA GLU A 729 -13.38 19.84 31.62
C GLU A 729 -14.47 20.93 31.58
N GLY A 730 -15.17 21.03 30.46
CA GLY A 730 -16.24 22.03 30.27
C GLY A 730 -15.76 23.41 29.82
N ASP A 731 -14.47 23.58 29.54
CA ASP A 731 -13.95 24.77 28.87
C ASP A 731 -14.58 24.96 27.49
N ARG A 732 -14.84 26.22 27.13
CA ARG A 732 -15.23 26.63 25.78
C ARG A 732 -14.06 27.27 25.06
N ILE A 733 -13.87 26.89 23.80
CA ILE A 733 -12.70 27.28 23.01
C ILE A 733 -13.13 28.14 21.83
N SER A 734 -12.49 29.31 21.67
CA SER A 734 -12.61 30.15 20.48
C SER A 734 -11.25 30.30 19.80
N LEU A 735 -11.22 30.24 18.48
CA LEU A 735 -10.01 30.45 17.68
C LEU A 735 -10.12 31.78 16.93
N ILE A 736 -9.12 32.64 17.10
CA ILE A 736 -9.03 33.98 16.52
C ILE A 736 -7.89 33.99 15.49
N GLY A 737 -8.06 34.67 14.36
CA GLY A 737 -7.10 34.67 13.25
C GLY A 737 -7.30 33.52 12.26
N VAL A 738 -8.48 32.89 12.26
CA VAL A 738 -8.80 31.73 11.39
C VAL A 738 -9.74 32.08 10.25
N GLU A 739 -10.20 33.32 10.15
CA GLU A 739 -11.15 33.74 9.11
C GLU A 739 -10.45 34.06 7.77
N GLU A 740 -11.25 34.26 6.72
CA GLU A 740 -10.76 34.61 5.39
C GLU A 740 -9.97 35.93 5.42
N GLY A 741 -8.77 35.91 4.84
CA GLY A 741 -7.82 37.03 4.88
C GLY A 741 -6.98 37.12 6.16
N GLU A 742 -7.37 36.43 7.25
CA GLU A 742 -6.59 36.40 8.50
C GLU A 742 -5.61 35.23 8.53
N LEU A 743 -6.07 34.02 8.20
CA LEU A 743 -5.23 32.83 8.18
C LEU A 743 -4.37 32.84 6.91
N VAL A 744 -3.06 33.05 7.08
CA VAL A 744 -2.06 33.00 6.00
C VAL A 744 -0.91 32.06 6.38
N PRO A 745 -0.12 31.56 5.42
CA PRO A 745 1.02 30.68 5.74
C PRO A 745 1.93 31.32 6.79
N HIS A 746 2.37 30.52 7.77
CA HIS A 746 3.20 30.93 8.92
C HIS A 746 2.55 31.93 9.90
N SER A 747 1.28 32.28 9.73
CA SER A 747 0.56 33.06 10.73
C SER A 747 0.32 32.26 12.01
N GLN A 748 0.01 32.97 13.11
CA GLN A 748 -0.27 32.36 14.40
C GLN A 748 -1.75 32.53 14.74
N VAL A 749 -2.38 31.46 15.22
CA VAL A 749 -3.77 31.46 15.67
C VAL A 749 -3.80 31.69 17.18
N VAL A 750 -4.75 32.48 17.67
CA VAL A 750 -4.94 32.68 19.12
C VAL A 750 -6.11 31.81 19.59
N MET A 751 -5.83 30.92 20.54
CA MET A 751 -6.83 30.16 21.27
C MET A 751 -7.26 30.96 22.50
N ARG A 752 -8.53 31.35 22.55
CA ARG A 752 -9.16 31.91 23.76
C ARG A 752 -9.99 30.83 24.44
N VAL A 753 -9.64 30.52 25.67
CA VAL A 753 -10.36 29.57 26.53
C VAL A 753 -11.24 30.34 27.50
N THR A 754 -12.51 29.98 27.54
CA THR A 754 -13.49 30.49 28.51
C THR A 754 -13.87 29.35 29.45
N PRO A 755 -13.30 29.32 30.66
CA PRO A 755 -13.64 28.31 31.65
C PRO A 755 -15.10 28.43 32.12
N ARG A 756 -15.62 27.35 32.74
CA ARG A 756 -16.91 27.42 33.46
C ARG A 756 -16.85 28.40 34.64
N GLU A 757 -15.71 28.43 35.32
CA GLU A 757 -15.44 29.30 36.46
C GLU A 757 -14.05 29.92 36.30
N GLY A 758 -13.95 31.23 36.52
CA GLY A 758 -12.70 31.98 36.42
C GLY A 758 -12.61 32.89 35.18
N GLN A 759 -11.43 33.49 34.98
CA GLN A 759 -11.20 34.45 33.90
C GLN A 759 -10.78 33.72 32.62
N ALA A 760 -11.29 34.21 31.48
CA ALA A 760 -10.83 33.75 30.18
C ALA A 760 -9.32 33.98 30.01
N TRP A 761 -8.64 33.07 29.32
CA TRP A 761 -7.21 33.15 29.07
C TRP A 761 -6.91 32.81 27.61
N GLU A 762 -5.73 33.23 27.16
CA GLU A 762 -5.30 33.03 25.78
C GLU A 762 -3.99 32.25 25.71
N ALA A 763 -3.82 31.52 24.62
CA ALA A 763 -2.57 30.88 24.23
C ALA A 763 -2.43 30.86 22.71
N LYS A 764 -1.20 30.75 22.25
CA LYS A 764 -0.86 30.76 20.84
C LYS A 764 -0.82 29.34 20.28
N LEU A 765 -1.32 29.20 19.05
CA LEU A 765 -1.33 27.96 18.28
C LEU A 765 -0.64 28.18 16.93
N ASN A 766 0.06 27.15 16.47
CA ASN A 766 0.72 27.09 15.18
C ASN A 766 -0.07 26.21 14.20
N HIS A 767 0.17 26.40 12.91
CA HIS A 767 -0.38 25.58 11.85
C HIS A 767 0.63 25.38 10.72
N SER A 768 0.42 24.33 9.92
CA SER A 768 1.28 24.01 8.77
C SER A 768 0.59 24.20 7.41
N TYR A 769 -0.53 24.92 7.36
CA TYR A 769 -1.17 25.30 6.10
C TYR A 769 -0.26 26.15 5.21
N HIS A 770 -0.15 25.79 3.93
CA HIS A 770 0.28 26.71 2.87
C HIS A 770 -0.92 27.25 2.10
N ALA A 771 -0.69 28.18 1.17
CA ALA A 771 -1.74 28.95 0.51
C ALA A 771 -2.82 28.09 -0.17
N GLY A 772 -2.43 27.02 -0.86
CA GLY A 772 -3.36 26.09 -1.51
C GLY A 772 -4.29 25.36 -0.53
N GLN A 773 -3.75 24.90 0.60
CA GLN A 773 -4.54 24.19 1.61
C GLN A 773 -5.55 25.10 2.34
N ILE A 774 -5.28 26.41 2.44
CA ILE A 774 -6.23 27.36 3.04
C ILE A 774 -7.51 27.43 2.21
N ALA A 775 -7.42 27.36 0.88
CA ALA A 775 -8.58 27.34 0.01
C ALA A 775 -9.49 26.11 0.26
N TRP A 776 -8.91 24.97 0.64
CA TRP A 776 -9.66 23.76 1.00
C TRP A 776 -10.51 23.98 2.25
N LEU A 777 -9.92 24.61 3.27
CA LEU A 777 -10.64 24.98 4.50
C LEU A 777 -11.84 25.87 4.16
N ARG A 778 -11.64 26.90 3.34
CA ARG A 778 -12.70 27.85 2.95
C ARG A 778 -13.82 27.17 2.17
N ALA A 779 -13.49 26.33 1.21
CA ALA A 779 -14.46 25.55 0.45
C ALA A 779 -15.20 24.52 1.33
N GLY A 780 -14.70 24.22 2.53
CA GLY A 780 -15.26 23.24 3.47
C GLY A 780 -14.65 21.84 3.33
N SER A 781 -13.93 21.58 2.24
CA SER A 781 -13.06 20.42 2.00
C SER A 781 -12.22 20.65 0.73
N ALA A 782 -11.15 19.86 0.55
CA ALA A 782 -10.38 19.82 -0.69
C ALA A 782 -11.27 19.41 -1.89
N LEU A 783 -12.18 18.45 -1.69
CA LEU A 783 -13.14 18.01 -2.72
C LEU A 783 -14.05 19.13 -3.23
N ASN A 784 -14.56 19.97 -2.32
CA ASN A 784 -15.37 21.12 -2.71
C ASN A 784 -14.55 22.14 -3.50
N HIS A 785 -13.30 22.35 -3.11
CA HIS A 785 -12.39 23.23 -3.83
C HIS A 785 -12.13 22.69 -5.24
N ILE A 786 -11.83 21.39 -5.38
CA ILE A 786 -11.64 20.71 -6.66
C ILE A 786 -12.86 20.89 -7.56
N LYS A 787 -14.06 20.63 -7.03
CA LYS A 787 -15.31 20.81 -7.77
C LYS A 787 -15.47 22.24 -8.28
N ALA A 788 -15.12 23.22 -7.46
CA ALA A 788 -15.24 24.64 -7.82
C ALA A 788 -14.22 25.07 -8.88
N THR A 789 -12.99 24.54 -8.85
CA THR A 789 -11.90 24.96 -9.75
C THR A 789 -11.81 24.15 -11.05
N ALA A 790 -12.23 22.89 -11.05
CA ALA A 790 -12.16 22.02 -12.22
C ALA A 790 -13.39 22.14 -13.14
N LEU A 791 -14.51 22.68 -12.63
CA LEU A 791 -15.73 22.94 -13.41
C LEU A 791 -15.90 24.43 -13.79
N SER A 792 -15.04 25.31 -13.28
CA SER A 792 -14.92 26.71 -13.70
C SER A 792 -14.00 26.82 -14.91
#